data_AF-A0A9N8DLN0-F1
#
_entry.id   AF-A0A9N8DLN0-F1
#
_cell.length_a   1.000
_cell.length_b   1.000
_cell.length_c   1.000
_cell.angle_alpha   90.00
_cell.angle_beta   90.00
_cell.angle_gamma   90.00
#
_symmetry.space_group_name_H-M   'P 1'
#
loop_
_entity.id
_entity.type
_entity.pdbx_description
1 polymer ?
#
loop_
_entity_poly.entity_id
_entity_poly.type
_entity_poly.pdbx_seq_one_letter_code
_entity_poly.pdbx_strand_id
1 'polypeptide(L)'
;MAQYLACSAPEEDSEAYTVPSSDLLSAWKTAVGDMLSGGDCSSISLPTILTDASYEIGVLTDGGVDFCVLASFQTDSNDWYSAFPYGAVVVNQDPNAKDLSIDIPHPIYDDQTFRQGIAVFKGTDARSFTLSGSHRKANAAISCQGSSYKIADAAHNSDHTFQMSAVAIKEYYAALGKDFTSIQFHGMGSTCPDDDVFMTHGFKTSPQAGEKIQLLRDAFKNELEDVADQDRISMTGDTDCTLTGTSNTQGRFYNGVDLDDVCTTAQVGYSGNFIHIEQQRFIRISTAYDQKWINALNAVNFAVAAPPIEPVAAVPKLKLTSFDEGGIMYKADDIVITWESENLPDDEIVKLSVHHADKTWLTNIVKATANDGSYTWKVTNSLPETEDLILRVRSETTDKRILDYTASFRVANRIDITSDNGGSYQSGDEITVTWNVVDIPNVKIDIFQVVDEDYNMFQMLIRVRNTEDTSCRDYTSYFTVLEGGAPDPSLTLTSFNGGQILTRSATNIEFTWDSQGMQESDTVQLAFMRNDEPKRFNNYIVTETPNTGSYILPKLESWIRAGDDILVRIRSTDDTSIKAYSEEPITIEGITIQSPAGGESFSAGDEVAIEWSSIEMTGNLYLALMKGTSWKKTIVKTLPITAATGEYHWTIPDGLEDGSDYNIRIRSVEDTSIREYTDEFSITAS
;
A
#
# COMPACT_ATOMS: atom_id res chain seq x y z
N MET A 1 -21.11 3.70 27.91
CA MET A 1 -19.88 4.40 27.47
C MET A 1 -18.96 4.77 28.63
N ALA A 2 -19.28 5.75 29.47
CA ALA A 2 -18.40 6.22 30.56
C ALA A 2 -18.01 5.15 31.59
N GLN A 3 -18.97 4.32 32.00
CA GLN A 3 -18.72 3.20 32.92
C GLN A 3 -17.86 2.10 32.29
N TYR A 4 -17.88 2.00 30.95
CA TYR A 4 -17.04 1.06 30.19
C TYR A 4 -15.61 1.60 30.00
N LEU A 5 -15.46 2.90 29.74
CA LEU A 5 -14.15 3.59 29.71
C LEU A 5 -13.35 3.40 31.00
N ALA A 6 -14.00 3.41 32.17
CA ALA A 6 -13.32 3.14 33.44
C ALA A 6 -12.81 1.69 33.59
N CYS A 7 -13.26 0.76 32.74
CA CYS A 7 -12.87 -0.65 32.78
C CYS A 7 -11.95 -1.05 31.64
N SER A 8 -12.03 -0.40 30.47
CA SER A 8 -11.38 -0.86 29.23
C SER A 8 -10.34 0.10 28.63
N ALA A 9 -10.06 1.23 29.28
CA ALA A 9 -9.09 2.21 28.80
C ALA A 9 -7.65 1.79 29.17
N PRO A 10 -6.63 2.22 28.40
CA PRO A 10 -5.23 2.07 28.80
C PRO A 10 -4.99 2.59 30.23
N GLU A 11 -4.57 1.69 31.12
CA GLU A 11 -4.32 1.96 32.54
C GLU A 11 -2.94 2.63 32.75
N GLU A 12 -2.68 3.11 33.98
CA GLU A 12 -1.36 3.63 34.38
C GLU A 12 -0.25 2.61 34.06
N ASP A 13 0.83 3.08 33.44
CA ASP A 13 2.02 2.28 33.10
C ASP A 13 1.75 1.06 32.20
N SER A 14 0.60 0.99 31.51
CA SER A 14 0.24 -0.12 30.62
C SER A 14 1.00 -0.14 29.29
N GLU A 15 1.52 1.01 28.85
CA GLU A 15 2.03 1.26 27.49
C GLU A 15 1.02 1.01 26.37
N ALA A 16 -0.28 0.89 26.71
CA ALA A 16 -1.32 0.48 25.76
C ALA A 16 -1.95 1.66 24.99
N TYR A 17 -1.63 2.91 25.31
CA TYR A 17 -2.05 4.06 24.51
C TYR A 17 -1.10 4.27 23.33
N THR A 18 -1.69 4.32 22.14
CA THR A 18 -1.02 4.58 20.88
C THR A 18 -1.23 6.04 20.50
N VAL A 19 -0.21 6.72 19.98
CA VAL A 19 -0.37 8.11 19.49
C VAL A 19 -1.09 8.07 18.13
N PRO A 20 -2.18 8.84 17.93
CA PRO A 20 -2.83 9.01 16.63
C PRO A 20 -1.86 9.46 15.52
N SER A 21 -2.05 8.98 14.29
CA SER A 21 -1.38 9.57 13.12
C SER A 21 -1.97 10.94 12.78
N SER A 22 -1.23 11.78 12.04
CA SER A 22 -1.70 13.06 11.52
C SER A 22 -3.00 12.93 10.71
N ASP A 23 -3.10 11.87 9.90
CA ASP A 23 -4.28 11.58 9.09
C ASP A 23 -5.49 11.22 9.97
N LEU A 24 -5.26 10.45 11.04
CA LEU A 24 -6.32 10.11 12.00
C LEU A 24 -6.79 11.35 12.77
N LEU A 25 -5.86 12.21 13.19
CA LEU A 25 -6.17 13.49 13.85
C LEU A 25 -6.98 14.42 12.94
N SER A 26 -6.62 14.47 11.65
CA SER A 26 -7.34 15.27 10.65
C SER A 26 -8.74 14.71 10.40
N ALA A 27 -8.87 13.40 10.23
CA ALA A 27 -10.16 12.72 10.10
C ALA A 27 -11.05 12.92 11.33
N TRP A 28 -10.48 12.86 12.54
CA TRP A 28 -11.18 13.11 13.79
C TRP A 28 -11.73 14.53 13.86
N LYS A 29 -10.91 15.53 13.52
CA LYS A 29 -11.32 16.94 13.47
C LYS A 29 -12.53 17.12 12.55
N THR A 30 -12.46 16.56 11.34
CA THR A 30 -13.55 16.61 10.36
C THR A 30 -14.83 15.98 10.91
N ALA A 31 -14.75 14.76 11.46
CA ALA A 31 -15.91 14.06 12.02
C ALA A 31 -16.60 14.87 13.13
N VAL A 32 -15.83 15.47 14.04
CA VAL A 32 -16.39 16.34 15.09
C VAL A 32 -17.01 17.61 14.49
N GLY A 33 -16.38 18.22 13.48
CA GLY A 33 -16.93 19.37 12.76
C GLY A 33 -18.28 19.07 12.08
N ASP A 34 -18.40 17.89 11.46
CA ASP A 34 -19.63 17.43 10.83
C ASP A 34 -20.75 17.20 11.87
N MET A 35 -20.42 16.58 13.01
CA MET A 35 -21.36 16.41 14.12
C MET A 35 -21.86 17.75 14.69
N LEU A 36 -20.98 18.76 14.79
CA LEU A 36 -21.31 20.09 15.30
C LEU A 36 -22.19 20.89 14.33
N SER A 37 -21.92 20.79 13.02
CA SER A 37 -22.67 21.45 11.95
C SER A 37 -24.14 21.06 11.92
N GLY A 38 -24.46 19.91 12.52
CA GLY A 38 -25.81 19.42 12.74
C GLY A 38 -26.40 18.71 11.53
N GLY A 39 -27.53 18.02 11.76
CA GLY A 39 -28.18 17.19 10.75
C GLY A 39 -28.54 15.82 11.32
N ASP A 40 -28.91 14.90 10.43
CA ASP A 40 -29.11 13.50 10.81
C ASP A 40 -27.75 12.85 11.09
N CYS A 41 -27.46 12.55 12.36
CA CYS A 41 -26.22 11.89 12.78
C CYS A 41 -25.93 10.60 11.99
N SER A 42 -26.97 9.88 11.53
CA SER A 42 -26.83 8.64 10.76
C SER A 42 -26.38 8.86 9.31
N SER A 43 -26.43 10.10 8.83
CA SER A 43 -25.97 10.49 7.49
C SER A 43 -24.49 10.91 7.44
N ILE A 44 -23.85 11.08 8.60
CA ILE A 44 -22.44 11.50 8.67
C ILE A 44 -21.56 10.30 8.33
N SER A 45 -20.85 10.39 7.20
CA SER A 45 -19.90 9.36 6.78
C SER A 45 -18.55 9.56 7.47
N LEU A 46 -18.07 8.54 8.16
CA LEU A 46 -16.73 8.55 8.75
C LEU A 46 -15.67 8.20 7.70
N PRO A 47 -14.52 8.90 7.69
CA PRO A 47 -13.34 8.46 6.94
C PRO A 47 -12.91 7.05 7.35
N THR A 48 -12.43 6.26 6.37
CA THR A 48 -12.08 4.84 6.59
C THR A 48 -11.02 4.64 7.67
N ILE A 49 -10.09 5.59 7.84
CA ILE A 49 -9.07 5.53 8.90
C ILE A 49 -9.67 5.51 10.32
N LEU A 50 -10.85 6.09 10.52
CA LEU A 50 -11.56 6.03 11.79
C LEU A 50 -12.33 4.71 11.92
N THR A 51 -12.99 4.24 10.86
CA THR A 51 -13.68 2.94 10.89
C THR A 51 -12.72 1.77 11.06
N ASP A 52 -11.52 1.84 10.46
CA ASP A 52 -10.44 0.86 10.66
C ASP A 52 -9.91 0.88 12.11
N ALA A 53 -9.95 2.05 12.76
CA ALA A 53 -9.73 2.19 14.20
C ALA A 53 -10.95 1.81 15.06
N SER A 54 -11.96 1.16 14.46
CA SER A 54 -13.20 0.72 15.10
C SER A 54 -14.07 1.87 15.67
N TYR A 55 -13.95 3.09 15.14
CA TYR A 55 -14.80 4.22 15.49
C TYR A 55 -16.03 4.32 14.58
N GLU A 56 -17.17 4.67 15.19
CA GLU A 56 -18.44 4.92 14.51
C GLU A 56 -19.09 6.19 15.08
N ILE A 57 -20.01 6.79 14.31
CA ILE A 57 -20.93 7.83 14.80
C ILE A 57 -22.27 7.14 15.05
N GLY A 58 -22.58 6.95 16.34
CA GLY A 58 -23.87 6.45 16.79
C GLY A 58 -24.85 7.58 17.05
N VAL A 59 -26.14 7.25 17.05
CA VAL A 59 -27.21 8.14 17.51
C VAL A 59 -27.74 7.63 18.84
N LEU A 60 -27.75 8.49 19.86
CA LEU A 60 -28.41 8.23 21.13
C LEU A 60 -29.56 9.22 21.29
N THR A 61 -30.77 8.72 21.49
CA THR A 61 -31.94 9.57 21.76
C THR A 61 -32.28 9.53 23.24
N ASP A 62 -32.31 10.70 23.89
CA ASP A 62 -32.75 10.85 25.28
C ASP A 62 -33.66 12.07 25.41
N GLY A 63 -34.80 11.92 26.09
CA GLY A 63 -35.78 13.00 26.23
C GLY A 63 -36.38 13.53 24.92
N GLY A 64 -36.22 12.80 23.80
CA GLY A 64 -36.63 13.27 22.46
C GLY A 64 -35.59 14.15 21.76
N VAL A 65 -34.39 14.28 22.34
CA VAL A 65 -33.23 14.93 21.74
C VAL A 65 -32.25 13.87 21.27
N ASP A 66 -31.74 14.04 20.05
CA ASP A 66 -30.71 13.18 19.50
C ASP A 66 -29.31 13.70 19.86
N PHE A 67 -28.40 12.77 20.12
CA PHE A 67 -27.01 13.02 20.42
C PHE A 67 -26.17 12.23 19.40
N CYS A 68 -25.32 12.93 18.64
CA CYS A 68 -24.32 12.24 17.83
C CYS A 68 -23.19 11.81 18.77
N VAL A 69 -22.78 10.54 18.70
CA VAL A 69 -21.77 9.95 19.58
C VAL A 69 -20.65 9.37 18.73
N LEU A 70 -19.50 10.06 18.67
CA LEU A 70 -18.27 9.52 18.08
C LEU A 70 -17.51 8.71 19.13
N ALA A 71 -17.40 7.42 18.86
CA ALA A 71 -17.05 6.41 19.84
C ALA A 71 -16.55 5.16 19.13
N SER A 72 -15.69 4.37 19.77
CA SER A 72 -15.43 3.03 19.28
C SER A 72 -16.49 2.04 19.78
N PHE A 73 -17.02 1.25 18.85
CA PHE A 73 -18.02 0.21 19.12
C PHE A 73 -17.44 -1.12 18.61
N GLN A 74 -17.06 -2.02 19.52
CA GLN A 74 -16.80 -3.41 19.14
C GLN A 74 -18.08 -4.21 19.29
N THR A 75 -18.59 -4.72 18.17
CA THR A 75 -19.82 -5.51 18.12
C THR A 75 -19.61 -7.00 18.44
N ASP A 76 -18.38 -7.50 18.36
CA ASP A 76 -18.10 -8.94 18.44
C ASP A 76 -16.85 -9.27 19.28
N SER A 77 -17.01 -9.56 20.58
CA SER A 77 -16.27 -10.58 21.35
C SER A 77 -16.18 -10.24 22.85
N ASN A 78 -16.07 -11.29 23.67
CA ASN A 78 -15.86 -11.21 25.13
C ASN A 78 -14.47 -10.69 25.54
N ASP A 79 -13.71 -10.04 24.65
CA ASP A 79 -12.39 -9.45 24.94
C ASP A 79 -12.49 -7.92 24.93
N TRP A 80 -12.89 -7.38 26.08
CA TRP A 80 -13.40 -6.03 26.29
C TRP A 80 -12.30 -4.96 26.52
N TYR A 81 -11.04 -5.25 26.20
CA TYR A 81 -9.88 -4.44 26.62
C TYR A 81 -9.49 -3.28 25.67
N SER A 82 -10.14 -3.09 24.53
CA SER A 82 -9.67 -2.16 23.47
C SER A 82 -10.71 -1.14 22.98
N ALA A 83 -11.81 -0.93 23.69
CA ALA A 83 -12.98 -0.24 23.15
C ALA A 83 -12.86 1.30 22.99
N PHE A 84 -11.81 2.00 23.45
CA PHE A 84 -11.74 3.48 23.38
C PHE A 84 -10.31 4.09 23.45
N PRO A 85 -9.34 3.74 22.58
CA PRO A 85 -7.97 4.24 22.75
C PRO A 85 -7.85 5.77 22.69
N TYR A 86 -8.72 6.44 21.91
CA TYR A 86 -8.65 7.89 21.69
C TYR A 86 -9.78 8.69 22.35
N GLY A 87 -10.66 8.03 23.11
CA GLY A 87 -11.75 8.68 23.82
C GLY A 87 -13.01 8.84 22.96
N ALA A 88 -13.79 9.88 23.26
CA ALA A 88 -15.14 10.05 22.78
C ALA A 88 -15.57 11.51 22.67
N VAL A 89 -16.44 11.80 21.71
CA VAL A 89 -17.13 13.09 21.58
C VAL A 89 -18.63 12.86 21.47
N VAL A 90 -19.41 13.63 22.21
CA VAL A 90 -20.86 13.66 22.13
C VAL A 90 -21.30 15.06 21.75
N VAL A 91 -22.15 15.19 20.73
CA VAL A 91 -22.75 16.46 20.33
C VAL A 91 -24.25 16.40 20.47
N ASN A 92 -24.79 17.30 21.29
CA ASN A 92 -26.22 17.49 21.51
C ASN A 92 -26.84 18.19 20.29
N GLN A 93 -27.76 17.50 19.59
CA GLN A 93 -28.41 18.04 18.39
C GLN A 93 -29.60 18.96 18.68
N ASP A 94 -29.94 19.22 19.95
CA ASP A 94 -30.95 20.24 20.29
C ASP A 94 -30.50 21.60 19.71
N PRO A 95 -31.33 22.25 18.87
CA PRO A 95 -31.02 23.58 18.35
C PRO A 95 -30.93 24.66 19.44
N ASN A 96 -31.41 24.38 20.66
CA ASN A 96 -31.35 25.27 21.82
C ASN A 96 -30.24 24.89 22.81
N ALA A 97 -29.39 23.91 22.48
CA ALA A 97 -28.25 23.57 23.32
C ALA A 97 -27.37 24.81 23.60
N LYS A 98 -26.85 24.93 24.82
CA LYS A 98 -25.99 26.06 25.22
C LYS A 98 -24.68 26.01 24.46
N ASP A 99 -24.11 27.17 24.12
CA ASP A 99 -22.79 27.32 23.50
C ASP A 99 -21.65 27.00 24.51
N LEU A 100 -21.68 25.78 25.02
CA LEU A 100 -20.93 25.25 26.16
C LEU A 100 -20.39 23.87 25.80
N SER A 101 -19.09 23.65 26.00
CA SER A 101 -18.43 22.34 25.95
C SER A 101 -18.03 21.89 27.34
N ILE A 102 -18.26 20.61 27.65
CA ILE A 102 -17.80 19.97 28.88
C ILE A 102 -16.69 18.98 28.56
N ASP A 103 -15.50 19.23 29.06
CA ASP A 103 -14.27 18.57 28.62
C ASP A 103 -13.63 17.82 29.80
N ILE A 104 -13.40 16.51 29.64
CA ILE A 104 -12.87 15.60 30.66
C ILE A 104 -11.56 14.96 30.15
N PRO A 105 -10.41 15.60 30.39
CA PRO A 105 -9.13 15.12 29.88
C PRO A 105 -8.57 13.94 30.68
N HIS A 106 -8.92 13.81 31.97
CA HIS A 106 -8.34 12.83 32.90
C HIS A 106 -9.41 11.96 33.57
N PRO A 107 -10.25 11.23 32.82
CA PRO A 107 -11.40 10.53 33.41
C PRO A 107 -11.06 9.44 34.43
N ILE A 108 -9.87 8.83 34.31
CA ILE A 108 -9.41 7.77 35.22
C ILE A 108 -8.57 8.34 36.37
N TYR A 109 -7.60 9.20 36.03
CA TYR A 109 -6.68 9.79 37.01
C TYR A 109 -7.42 10.75 37.96
N ASP A 110 -8.28 11.60 37.39
CA ASP A 110 -9.17 12.47 38.16
C ASP A 110 -10.47 11.71 38.44
N ASP A 111 -10.40 10.68 39.29
CA ASP A 111 -11.51 9.79 39.68
C ASP A 111 -12.89 10.49 39.75
N GLN A 112 -13.92 9.90 39.15
CA GLN A 112 -15.29 10.42 39.06
C GLN A 112 -15.53 11.70 38.22
N THR A 113 -14.51 12.34 37.64
CA THR A 113 -14.74 13.49 36.72
C THR A 113 -15.60 13.09 35.52
N PHE A 114 -15.43 11.88 34.97
CA PHE A 114 -16.27 11.39 33.88
C PHE A 114 -17.76 11.31 34.23
N ARG A 115 -18.07 10.84 35.45
CA ARG A 115 -19.45 10.68 35.95
C ARG A 115 -20.09 12.06 36.17
N GLN A 116 -19.37 12.95 36.85
CA GLN A 116 -19.79 14.32 37.07
C GLN A 116 -19.96 15.08 35.75
N GLY A 117 -18.99 14.97 34.84
CA GLY A 117 -19.02 15.62 33.54
C GLY A 117 -20.24 15.24 32.70
N ILE A 118 -20.66 13.97 32.73
CA ILE A 118 -21.89 13.53 32.05
C ILE A 118 -23.14 14.08 32.72
N ALA A 119 -23.19 14.08 34.06
CA ALA A 119 -24.31 14.66 34.80
C ALA A 119 -24.46 16.15 34.46
N VAL A 120 -23.34 16.88 34.46
CA VAL A 120 -23.28 18.29 34.08
C VAL A 120 -23.69 18.51 32.64
N PHE A 121 -23.08 17.82 31.67
CA PHE A 121 -23.40 17.92 30.24
C PHE A 121 -24.90 17.78 29.98
N LYS A 122 -25.52 16.76 30.56
CA LYS A 122 -26.97 16.52 30.44
C LYS A 122 -27.79 17.56 31.18
N GLY A 123 -27.41 17.94 32.38
CA GLY A 123 -28.17 18.88 33.20
C GLY A 123 -28.11 20.33 32.71
N THR A 124 -27.12 20.66 31.89
CA THR A 124 -26.94 22.01 31.33
C THR A 124 -27.34 22.14 29.88
N ASP A 125 -27.76 21.05 29.21
CA ASP A 125 -28.00 21.01 27.77
C ASP A 125 -26.80 21.58 26.98
N ALA A 126 -25.58 21.21 27.39
CA ALA A 126 -24.37 21.68 26.73
C ALA A 126 -24.31 21.14 25.29
N ARG A 127 -23.71 21.91 24.36
CA ARG A 127 -23.63 21.53 22.95
C ARG A 127 -22.70 20.35 22.73
N SER A 128 -21.57 20.30 23.44
CA SER A 128 -20.56 19.24 23.26
C SER A 128 -20.02 18.69 24.58
N PHE A 129 -19.60 17.43 24.53
CA PHE A 129 -18.88 16.75 25.60
C PHE A 129 -17.69 15.99 25.02
N THR A 130 -16.49 16.25 25.55
CA THR A 130 -15.25 15.60 25.12
C THR A 130 -14.68 14.79 26.27
N LEU A 131 -14.34 13.53 26.01
CA LEU A 131 -13.82 12.60 27.02
C LEU A 131 -12.56 11.91 26.50
N SER A 132 -11.46 11.99 27.25
CA SER A 132 -10.24 11.26 26.90
C SER A 132 -10.42 9.75 27.05
N GLY A 133 -9.64 8.98 26.29
CA GLY A 133 -9.73 7.52 26.20
C GLY A 133 -8.78 6.74 27.11
N SER A 134 -7.89 7.41 27.83
CA SER A 134 -6.78 6.77 28.52
C SER A 134 -6.48 7.36 29.89
N HIS A 135 -5.76 6.61 30.72
CA HIS A 135 -5.10 7.16 31.88
C HIS A 135 -4.01 8.13 31.40
N ARG A 136 -3.92 9.34 31.99
CA ARG A 136 -2.96 10.37 31.58
C ARG A 136 -1.48 9.94 31.67
N LYS A 137 -1.21 8.86 32.41
CA LYS A 137 0.11 8.22 32.53
C LYS A 137 0.13 6.80 31.95
N ALA A 138 -0.65 6.54 30.90
CA ALA A 138 -0.67 5.22 30.29
C ALA A 138 0.69 4.80 29.71
N ASN A 139 1.51 5.77 29.27
CA ASN A 139 2.86 5.53 28.77
C ASN A 139 3.92 6.29 29.57
N ALA A 140 5.14 5.74 29.58
CA ALA A 140 6.33 6.38 30.13
C ALA A 140 6.84 7.52 29.24
N ALA A 141 6.59 7.46 27.92
CA ALA A 141 7.02 8.45 26.95
C ALA A 141 6.48 9.86 27.27
N ILE A 142 7.35 10.86 27.13
CA ILE A 142 7.07 12.26 27.48
C ILE A 142 6.35 12.96 26.33
N SER A 143 5.37 13.82 26.65
CA SER A 143 4.68 14.62 25.62
C SER A 143 5.58 15.71 25.04
N CYS A 144 5.07 16.39 24.01
CA CYS A 144 5.74 17.52 23.38
C CYS A 144 6.04 18.70 24.34
N GLN A 145 5.52 18.73 25.57
CA GLN A 145 5.83 19.76 26.56
C GLN A 145 7.18 19.57 27.29
N GLY A 146 7.88 18.44 27.08
CA GLY A 146 9.22 18.21 27.64
C GLY A 146 9.30 18.21 29.18
N SER A 147 8.16 18.10 29.87
CA SER A 147 8.02 18.09 31.32
C SER A 147 7.70 16.67 31.84
N SER A 148 7.21 16.51 33.06
CA SER A 148 6.76 15.19 33.57
C SER A 148 5.45 14.70 32.92
N TYR A 149 4.87 15.42 31.96
CA TYR A 149 3.65 15.02 31.24
C TYR A 149 3.93 13.92 30.22
N LYS A 150 2.96 13.01 30.05
CA LYS A 150 3.09 11.82 29.20
C LYS A 150 2.34 11.99 27.90
N ILE A 151 2.69 11.20 26.88
CA ILE A 151 2.02 11.24 25.57
C ILE A 151 0.50 10.96 25.62
N ALA A 152 0.04 10.21 26.63
CA ALA A 152 -1.37 9.94 26.90
C ALA A 152 -2.09 11.06 27.69
N ASP A 153 -1.37 12.09 28.12
CA ASP A 153 -1.94 13.20 28.88
C ASP A 153 -2.67 14.18 27.94
N ALA A 154 -3.97 13.97 27.75
CA ALA A 154 -4.81 14.74 26.84
C ALA A 154 -4.80 16.26 27.08
N ALA A 155 -4.62 16.70 28.33
CA ALA A 155 -4.54 18.12 28.65
C ALA A 155 -3.18 18.74 28.24
N HIS A 156 -2.13 17.93 28.12
CA HIS A 156 -0.75 18.36 27.97
C HIS A 156 -0.08 17.81 26.71
N ASN A 157 -0.86 17.49 25.67
CA ASN A 157 -0.36 16.99 24.42
C ASN A 157 -1.21 17.51 23.24
N SER A 158 -0.56 18.12 22.25
CA SER A 158 -1.23 18.58 21.02
C SER A 158 -1.53 17.43 20.07
N ASP A 159 -0.75 16.35 20.12
CA ASP A 159 -0.90 15.18 19.25
C ASP A 159 -1.90 14.19 19.85
N HIS A 160 -3.12 14.69 20.09
CA HIS A 160 -4.19 13.95 20.74
C HIS A 160 -5.54 14.36 20.14
N THR A 161 -6.44 13.39 19.95
CA THR A 161 -7.82 13.62 19.49
C THR A 161 -8.58 14.66 20.33
N PHE A 162 -8.37 14.69 21.65
CA PHE A 162 -8.87 15.72 22.56
C PHE A 162 -8.48 17.15 22.15
N GLN A 163 -7.24 17.37 21.67
CA GLN A 163 -6.84 18.65 21.10
C GLN A 163 -7.58 18.93 19.78
N MET A 164 -7.72 17.93 18.90
CA MET A 164 -8.44 18.11 17.62
C MET A 164 -9.93 18.37 17.81
N SER A 165 -10.57 17.79 18.83
CA SER A 165 -11.93 18.15 19.24
C SER A 165 -12.01 19.63 19.63
N ALA A 166 -11.03 20.13 20.39
CA ALA A 166 -10.98 21.54 20.77
C ALA A 166 -10.80 22.46 19.55
N VAL A 167 -10.00 22.05 18.56
CA VAL A 167 -9.85 22.75 17.27
C VAL A 167 -11.18 22.81 16.53
N ALA A 168 -11.84 21.67 16.32
CA ALA A 168 -13.12 21.59 15.62
C ALA A 168 -14.21 22.47 16.28
N ILE A 169 -14.29 22.45 17.62
CA ILE A 169 -15.22 23.28 18.39
C ILE A 169 -14.93 24.78 18.16
N LYS A 170 -13.67 25.21 18.24
CA LYS A 170 -13.30 26.62 18.01
C LYS A 170 -13.63 27.06 16.59
N GLU A 171 -13.28 26.24 15.60
CA GLU A 171 -13.51 26.52 14.18
C GLU A 171 -15.00 26.63 13.88
N TYR A 172 -15.83 25.73 14.43
CA TYR A 172 -17.29 25.78 14.30
C TYR A 172 -17.86 27.11 14.82
N TYR A 173 -17.52 27.50 16.04
CA TYR A 173 -18.03 28.75 16.63
C TYR A 173 -17.50 30.00 15.94
N ALA A 174 -16.23 29.98 15.52
CA ALA A 174 -15.64 31.06 14.73
C ALA A 174 -16.35 31.23 13.38
N ALA A 175 -16.68 30.13 12.69
CA ALA A 175 -17.42 30.15 11.43
C ALA A 175 -18.84 30.73 11.59
N LEU A 176 -19.45 30.55 12.76
CA LEU A 176 -20.76 31.14 13.09
C LEU A 176 -20.67 32.58 13.62
N GLY A 177 -19.46 33.11 13.86
CA GLY A 177 -19.28 34.40 14.54
C GLY A 177 -19.87 34.42 15.95
N LYS A 178 -19.91 33.26 16.62
CA LYS A 178 -20.48 33.08 17.96
C LYS A 178 -19.38 32.95 19.01
N ASP A 179 -19.68 33.47 20.20
CA ASP A 179 -18.90 33.18 21.40
C ASP A 179 -19.31 31.80 21.97
N PHE A 180 -18.41 31.16 22.71
CA PHE A 180 -18.63 29.87 23.35
C PHE A 180 -17.78 29.73 24.61
N THR A 181 -18.02 28.71 25.41
CA THR A 181 -17.16 28.40 26.57
C THR A 181 -16.89 26.90 26.66
N SER A 182 -15.63 26.51 26.74
CA SER A 182 -15.20 25.16 27.10
C SER A 182 -14.82 25.14 28.58
N ILE A 183 -15.37 24.17 29.31
CA ILE A 183 -15.07 23.95 30.73
C ILE A 183 -14.39 22.60 30.89
N GLN A 184 -13.16 22.63 31.38
CA GLN A 184 -12.34 21.45 31.60
C GLN A 184 -12.30 21.10 33.09
N PHE A 185 -12.89 19.96 33.45
CA PHE A 185 -12.94 19.50 34.84
C PHE A 185 -11.76 18.59 35.18
N HIS A 186 -11.07 18.94 36.27
CA HIS A 186 -9.93 18.24 36.83
C HIS A 186 -10.13 17.90 38.31
N GLY A 187 -9.25 17.04 38.80
CA GLY A 187 -9.19 16.62 40.19
C GLY A 187 -7.89 17.07 40.86
N MET A 188 -8.02 17.72 42.02
CA MET A 188 -6.88 18.05 42.86
C MET A 188 -6.81 17.20 44.13
N GLY A 189 -5.59 16.98 44.58
CA GLY A 189 -5.28 16.44 45.91
C GLY A 189 -4.99 17.58 46.89
N SER A 190 -3.86 17.51 47.59
CA SER A 190 -3.46 18.50 48.59
C SER A 190 -2.66 19.68 48.04
N THR A 191 -2.56 19.84 46.72
CA THR A 191 -1.73 20.89 46.07
C THR A 191 -2.24 22.29 46.37
N CYS A 192 -3.56 22.46 46.46
CA CYS A 192 -4.22 23.73 46.79
C CYS A 192 -5.03 23.54 48.08
N PRO A 193 -4.39 23.63 49.26
CA PRO A 193 -5.01 23.24 50.53
C PRO A 193 -6.15 24.17 50.98
N ASP A 194 -6.12 25.42 50.53
CA ASP A 194 -7.12 26.44 50.86
C ASP A 194 -8.38 26.31 50.00
N ASP A 195 -8.33 25.49 48.95
CA ASP A 195 -9.34 25.41 47.92
C ASP A 195 -10.01 24.02 47.90
N ASP A 196 -11.34 24.03 47.84
CA ASP A 196 -12.15 22.85 47.49
C ASP A 196 -12.47 22.82 46.01
N VAL A 197 -12.61 24.00 45.40
CA VAL A 197 -12.72 24.23 43.96
C VAL A 197 -11.88 25.44 43.59
N PHE A 198 -10.98 25.31 42.62
CA PHE A 198 -10.19 26.41 42.07
C PHE A 198 -10.42 26.55 40.57
N MET A 199 -10.86 27.73 40.13
CA MET A 199 -11.16 28.03 38.72
C MET A 199 -10.11 28.96 38.10
N THR A 200 -9.79 28.73 36.83
CA THR A 200 -8.88 29.60 36.08
C THR A 200 -9.27 29.61 34.61
N HIS A 201 -9.04 30.73 33.92
CA HIS A 201 -9.21 30.78 32.46
C HIS A 201 -7.95 30.29 31.72
N GLY A 202 -7.13 29.48 32.39
CA GLY A 202 -5.85 29.01 31.88
C GLY A 202 -4.82 30.13 31.79
N PHE A 203 -4.89 31.18 32.61
CA PHE A 203 -3.90 32.27 32.68
C PHE A 203 -3.82 32.82 34.11
N LYS A 204 -2.69 33.44 34.47
CA LYS A 204 -2.33 33.76 35.87
C LYS A 204 -2.83 35.12 36.36
N THR A 205 -3.66 35.80 35.60
CA THR A 205 -4.24 37.08 36.02
C THR A 205 -5.63 36.88 36.58
N SER A 206 -6.00 37.71 37.56
CA SER A 206 -7.37 37.71 38.06
C SER A 206 -8.38 38.05 36.95
N PRO A 207 -9.47 37.27 36.84
CA PRO A 207 -10.61 37.60 35.99
C PRO A 207 -11.15 39.02 36.26
N GLN A 208 -11.64 39.70 35.22
CA GLN A 208 -12.34 40.97 35.38
C GLN A 208 -13.75 40.77 35.94
N ALA A 209 -14.31 41.84 36.50
CA ALA A 209 -15.66 41.83 37.04
C ALA A 209 -16.70 41.53 35.94
N GLY A 210 -17.59 40.56 36.18
CA GLY A 210 -18.64 40.16 35.25
C GLY A 210 -18.20 39.12 34.20
N GLU A 211 -16.95 38.68 34.20
CA GLU A 211 -16.53 37.55 33.35
C GLU A 211 -17.21 36.24 33.76
N LYS A 212 -17.46 35.37 32.77
CA LYS A 212 -18.18 34.09 32.97
C LYS A 212 -17.61 33.23 34.09
N ILE A 213 -16.28 33.20 34.25
CA ILE A 213 -15.62 32.45 35.32
C ILE A 213 -15.94 33.00 36.71
N GLN A 214 -15.99 34.32 36.87
CA GLN A 214 -16.37 34.95 38.14
C GLN A 214 -17.85 34.67 38.44
N LEU A 215 -18.72 34.85 37.44
CA LEU A 215 -20.14 34.57 37.55
C LEU A 215 -20.41 33.11 37.92
N LEU A 216 -19.64 32.18 37.35
CA LEU A 216 -19.75 30.75 37.64
C LEU A 216 -19.30 30.43 39.07
N ARG A 217 -18.17 30.98 39.51
CA ARG A 217 -17.69 30.84 40.90
C ARG A 217 -18.75 31.34 41.88
N ASP A 218 -19.28 32.53 41.65
CA ASP A 218 -20.27 33.14 42.54
C ASP A 218 -21.59 32.36 42.53
N ALA A 219 -22.03 31.87 41.38
CA ALA A 219 -23.20 31.01 41.27
C ALA A 219 -23.00 29.69 42.04
N PHE A 220 -21.82 29.07 41.96
CA PHE A 220 -21.53 27.84 42.72
C PHE A 220 -21.46 28.10 44.23
N LYS A 221 -20.88 29.23 44.67
CA LYS A 221 -20.93 29.63 46.09
C LYS A 221 -22.36 29.73 46.60
N ASN A 222 -23.27 30.30 45.82
CA ASN A 222 -24.67 30.45 46.21
C ASN A 222 -25.42 29.12 46.39
N GLU A 223 -24.88 28.03 45.84
CA GLU A 223 -25.42 26.68 46.05
C GLU A 223 -24.95 26.05 47.37
N LEU A 224 -24.00 26.66 48.09
CA LEU A 224 -23.45 26.17 49.36
C LEU A 224 -24.13 26.85 50.54
N GLU A 225 -24.50 26.06 51.55
CA GLU A 225 -25.24 26.55 52.72
C GLU A 225 -24.32 27.23 53.76
N ASP A 226 -23.08 26.74 53.91
CA ASP A 226 -22.10 27.26 54.87
C ASP A 226 -21.16 28.27 54.20
N VAL A 227 -21.00 29.44 54.82
CA VAL A 227 -20.06 30.49 54.39
C VAL A 227 -18.62 29.96 54.40
N ALA A 228 -18.28 29.08 55.36
CA ALA A 228 -16.95 28.49 55.42
C ALA A 228 -16.63 27.63 54.18
N ASP A 229 -17.63 26.95 53.61
CA ASP A 229 -17.47 26.19 52.37
C ASP A 229 -17.41 27.13 51.15
N GLN A 230 -18.17 28.23 51.16
CA GLN A 230 -18.14 29.25 50.10
C GLN A 230 -16.76 29.93 49.98
N ASP A 231 -16.06 30.12 51.10
CA ASP A 231 -14.71 30.70 51.12
C ASP A 231 -13.66 29.80 50.48
N ARG A 232 -13.93 28.49 50.35
CA ARG A 232 -13.06 27.49 49.72
C ARG A 232 -13.34 27.29 48.23
N ILE A 233 -14.23 28.10 47.65
CA ILE A 233 -14.46 28.16 46.20
C ILE A 233 -13.78 29.42 45.66
N SER A 234 -12.75 29.24 44.84
CA SER A 234 -11.85 30.32 44.45
C SER A 234 -11.58 30.32 42.96
N MET A 235 -10.94 31.40 42.50
CA MET A 235 -10.40 31.50 41.15
C MET A 235 -9.00 32.14 41.16
N THR A 236 -8.33 32.18 39.99
CA THR A 236 -7.02 32.84 39.86
C THR A 236 -7.01 34.21 40.55
N GLY A 237 -6.07 34.39 41.48
CA GLY A 237 -5.86 35.62 42.24
C GLY A 237 -6.66 35.74 43.55
N ASP A 238 -7.57 34.80 43.85
CA ASP A 238 -8.17 34.69 45.18
C ASP A 238 -7.21 33.99 46.17
N THR A 239 -6.47 32.97 45.70
CA THR A 239 -5.53 32.17 46.50
C THR A 239 -4.20 31.93 45.74
N ASP A 240 -3.20 31.37 46.43
CA ASP A 240 -1.88 31.03 45.88
C ASP A 240 -1.85 29.66 45.15
N CYS A 241 -3.01 29.09 44.79
CA CYS A 241 -3.10 27.80 44.12
C CYS A 241 -2.33 27.79 42.78
N THR A 242 -1.51 26.77 42.58
CA THR A 242 -0.62 26.67 41.41
C THR A 242 -1.22 25.92 40.22
N LEU A 243 -2.34 25.22 40.41
CA LEU A 243 -3.03 24.42 39.39
C LEU A 243 -3.83 25.33 38.44
N THR A 244 -3.10 26.13 37.69
CA THR A 244 -3.62 27.28 36.93
C THR A 244 -4.04 26.95 35.49
N GLY A 245 -4.01 25.68 35.08
CA GLY A 245 -4.34 25.26 33.71
C GLY A 245 -3.46 25.89 32.61
N THR A 246 -2.40 26.63 32.97
CA THR A 246 -1.56 27.39 32.01
C THR A 246 -0.73 26.50 31.09
N SER A 247 -0.56 25.23 31.45
CA SER A 247 0.07 24.22 30.62
C SER A 247 -0.90 23.50 29.71
N ASN A 248 -2.21 23.69 29.85
CA ASN A 248 -3.17 22.91 29.08
C ASN A 248 -3.18 23.38 27.62
N THR A 249 -2.99 22.46 26.69
CA THR A 249 -2.90 22.77 25.25
C THR A 249 -4.22 23.32 24.73
N GLN A 250 -5.37 22.81 25.19
CA GLN A 250 -6.66 23.36 24.80
C GLN A 250 -6.84 24.80 25.30
N GLY A 251 -6.46 25.06 26.55
CA GLY A 251 -6.50 26.41 27.13
C GLY A 251 -5.61 27.41 26.38
N ARG A 252 -4.38 27.02 26.07
CA ARG A 252 -3.45 27.82 25.23
C ARG A 252 -4.05 28.13 23.87
N PHE A 253 -4.61 27.13 23.20
CA PHE A 253 -5.23 27.28 21.89
C PHE A 253 -6.43 28.22 21.92
N TYR A 254 -7.35 28.04 22.88
CA TYR A 254 -8.49 28.93 23.05
C TYR A 254 -8.08 30.36 23.42
N ASN A 255 -6.95 30.52 24.09
CA ASN A 255 -6.36 31.81 24.46
C ASN A 255 -5.42 32.40 23.37
N GLY A 256 -5.46 31.87 22.14
CA GLY A 256 -4.86 32.50 20.97
C GLY A 256 -3.44 32.07 20.63
N VAL A 257 -2.91 31.00 21.25
CA VAL A 257 -1.69 30.35 20.77
C VAL A 257 -1.99 29.57 19.50
N ASP A 258 -1.10 29.67 18.51
CA ASP A 258 -1.19 28.90 17.26
C ASP A 258 -1.15 27.39 17.54
N LEU A 259 -1.86 26.59 16.74
CA LEU A 259 -1.97 25.15 16.94
C LEU A 259 -0.59 24.47 16.91
N ASP A 260 0.31 24.91 16.04
CA ASP A 260 1.63 24.28 15.89
C ASP A 260 2.58 24.63 17.04
N ASP A 261 2.30 25.74 17.74
CA ASP A 261 3.08 26.22 18.87
C ASP A 261 2.47 25.82 20.22
N VAL A 262 1.22 25.35 20.23
CA VAL A 262 0.39 25.21 21.44
C VAL A 262 1.02 24.31 22.50
N CYS A 263 1.82 23.34 22.07
CA CYS A 263 2.42 22.41 23.00
C CYS A 263 3.52 23.06 23.85
N THR A 264 4.32 23.97 23.31
CA THR A 264 5.47 24.54 24.05
C THR A 264 5.30 26.00 24.40
N THR A 265 4.43 26.72 23.69
CA THR A 265 4.28 28.16 23.83
C THR A 265 3.18 28.51 24.81
N ALA A 266 3.53 29.31 25.82
CA ALA A 266 2.56 29.88 26.73
C ALA A 266 1.80 31.03 26.04
N GLN A 267 0.49 31.08 26.27
CA GLN A 267 -0.38 32.19 25.96
C GLN A 267 0.07 33.47 26.68
N VAL A 268 -0.09 34.61 26.02
CA VAL A 268 0.24 35.94 26.56
C VAL A 268 -0.97 36.68 27.13
N GLY A 269 -2.16 36.07 27.04
CA GLY A 269 -3.43 36.59 27.53
C GLY A 269 -4.48 35.49 27.58
N TYR A 270 -5.75 35.87 27.71
CA TYR A 270 -6.89 34.96 27.72
C TYR A 270 -8.08 35.51 26.91
N SER A 271 -8.95 34.63 26.44
CA SER A 271 -10.14 34.99 25.63
C SER A 271 -11.46 34.91 26.39
N GLY A 272 -11.51 34.14 27.48
CA GLY A 272 -12.75 33.82 28.21
C GLY A 272 -13.49 32.59 27.66
N ASN A 273 -12.96 31.97 26.60
CA ASN A 273 -13.54 30.75 25.99
C ASN A 273 -13.11 29.46 26.69
N PHE A 274 -12.20 29.53 27.66
CA PHE A 274 -11.71 28.38 28.41
C PHE A 274 -11.82 28.62 29.91
N ILE A 275 -12.36 27.64 30.64
CA ILE A 275 -12.38 27.59 32.10
C ILE A 275 -11.84 26.22 32.53
N HIS A 276 -10.75 26.21 33.27
CA HIS A 276 -10.17 25.06 33.93
C HIS A 276 -10.61 25.04 35.39
N ILE A 277 -11.08 23.89 35.87
CA ILE A 277 -11.64 23.73 37.21
C ILE A 277 -10.95 22.56 37.91
N GLU A 278 -10.27 22.85 39.02
CA GLU A 278 -9.67 21.85 39.90
C GLU A 278 -10.54 21.63 41.11
N GLN A 279 -10.78 20.37 41.48
CA GLN A 279 -11.74 20.04 42.54
C GLN A 279 -11.29 18.92 43.47
N GLN A 280 -11.59 19.08 44.75
CA GLN A 280 -11.43 18.01 45.74
C GLN A 280 -12.31 16.80 45.41
N ARG A 281 -11.84 15.62 45.80
CA ARG A 281 -12.52 14.35 45.48
C ARG A 281 -13.96 14.29 46.00
N PHE A 282 -14.26 14.87 47.17
CA PHE A 282 -15.61 14.80 47.76
C PHE A 282 -16.66 15.57 46.94
N ILE A 283 -16.25 16.61 46.19
CA ILE A 283 -17.11 17.35 45.25
C ILE A 283 -17.45 16.44 44.05
N ARG A 284 -16.47 15.69 43.53
CA ARG A 284 -16.60 14.86 42.32
C ARG A 284 -17.41 13.58 42.52
N ILE A 285 -17.45 13.03 43.74
CA ILE A 285 -18.11 11.74 44.03
C ILE A 285 -19.59 11.87 44.41
N SER A 286 -20.11 13.08 44.55
CA SER A 286 -21.42 13.34 45.13
C SER A 286 -22.41 13.87 44.10
N THR A 287 -23.53 13.17 43.93
CA THR A 287 -24.63 13.63 43.06
C THR A 287 -25.25 14.95 43.53
N ALA A 288 -25.15 15.27 44.83
CA ALA A 288 -25.60 16.56 45.34
C ALA A 288 -24.74 17.70 44.79
N TYR A 289 -23.41 17.52 44.74
CA TYR A 289 -22.51 18.53 44.16
C TYR A 289 -22.61 18.60 42.63
N ASP A 290 -22.92 17.50 41.95
CA ASP A 290 -23.24 17.56 40.52
C ASP A 290 -24.47 18.45 40.28
N GLN A 291 -25.51 18.33 41.11
CA GLN A 291 -26.69 19.19 41.00
C GLN A 291 -26.36 20.67 41.28
N LYS A 292 -25.47 20.95 42.24
CA LYS A 292 -24.98 22.32 42.48
C LYS A 292 -24.23 22.87 41.27
N TRP A 293 -23.39 22.06 40.61
CA TRP A 293 -22.74 22.45 39.36
C TRP A 293 -23.74 22.73 38.24
N ILE A 294 -24.72 21.85 38.06
CA ILE A 294 -25.79 22.03 37.07
C ILE A 294 -26.53 23.35 37.33
N ASN A 295 -26.92 23.62 38.57
CA ASN A 295 -27.60 24.86 38.95
C ASN A 295 -26.72 26.09 38.67
N ALA A 296 -25.47 26.06 39.10
CA ALA A 296 -24.52 27.15 38.91
C ALA A 296 -24.27 27.46 37.42
N LEU A 297 -24.08 26.42 36.60
CA LEU A 297 -23.89 26.57 35.16
C LEU A 297 -25.16 27.07 34.47
N ASN A 298 -26.34 26.62 34.89
CA ASN A 298 -27.61 27.12 34.35
C ASN A 298 -27.90 28.57 34.75
N ALA A 299 -27.28 29.08 35.83
CA ALA A 299 -27.40 30.47 36.25
C ALA A 299 -26.47 31.43 35.47
N VAL A 300 -25.44 30.91 34.79
CA VAL A 300 -24.52 31.71 33.97
C VAL A 300 -25.02 31.71 32.53
N ASN A 301 -25.08 32.90 31.94
CA ASN A 301 -25.45 33.00 30.54
C ASN A 301 -24.26 32.65 29.62
N PHE A 302 -24.24 31.41 29.13
CA PHE A 302 -23.28 30.95 28.14
C PHE A 302 -23.71 31.27 26.69
N ALA A 303 -24.92 31.81 26.46
CA ALA A 303 -25.47 32.10 25.13
C ALA A 303 -26.04 33.53 24.99
N VAL A 304 -25.66 34.21 23.90
CA VAL A 304 -26.36 35.37 23.30
C VAL A 304 -26.22 36.75 24.00
N ALA A 305 -25.18 37.47 23.62
CA ALA A 305 -25.25 38.77 22.95
C ALA A 305 -23.85 39.08 22.43
N ALA A 306 -23.71 39.30 21.12
CA ALA A 306 -22.54 40.02 20.62
C ALA A 306 -22.47 41.35 21.39
N PRO A 307 -21.36 41.70 22.05
CA PRO A 307 -21.14 43.09 22.39
C PRO A 307 -21.26 43.92 21.10
N PRO A 308 -21.70 45.19 21.17
CA PRO A 308 -21.70 46.04 19.99
C PRO A 308 -20.32 45.96 19.35
N ILE A 309 -20.30 45.63 18.07
CA ILE A 309 -19.12 45.74 17.22
C ILE A 309 -18.79 47.24 17.20
N GLU A 310 -18.00 47.69 18.19
CA GLU A 310 -16.92 48.62 17.89
C GLU A 310 -16.13 47.95 16.76
N PRO A 311 -15.87 48.61 15.63
CA PRO A 311 -15.13 48.00 14.55
C PRO A 311 -13.77 47.61 15.13
N VAL A 312 -13.60 46.32 15.43
CA VAL A 312 -12.29 45.72 15.58
C VAL A 312 -11.57 46.14 14.32
N ALA A 313 -10.51 46.93 14.47
CA ALA A 313 -9.68 47.35 13.37
C ALA A 313 -9.46 46.10 12.52
N ALA A 314 -9.94 46.16 11.28
CA ALA A 314 -10.07 44.99 10.46
C ALA A 314 -8.68 44.31 10.42
N VAL A 315 -8.64 43.05 10.88
CA VAL A 315 -7.36 42.39 11.18
C VAL A 315 -6.58 42.32 9.88
N PRO A 316 -5.32 42.80 9.83
CA PRO A 316 -4.56 42.70 8.61
C PRO A 316 -4.23 41.24 8.31
N LYS A 317 -4.41 40.84 7.05
CA LYS A 317 -4.26 39.46 6.59
C LYS A 317 -3.46 39.41 5.30
N LEU A 318 -2.76 38.30 5.13
CA LEU A 318 -2.21 37.85 3.86
C LEU A 318 -2.78 36.47 3.58
N LYS A 319 -3.07 36.18 2.32
CA LYS A 319 -3.51 34.86 1.87
C LYS A 319 -2.84 34.52 0.56
N LEU A 320 -2.06 33.45 0.49
CA LEU A 320 -1.56 32.94 -0.78
C LEU A 320 -2.73 32.37 -1.60
N THR A 321 -2.79 32.76 -2.87
CA THR A 321 -3.87 32.37 -3.79
C THR A 321 -3.37 31.60 -5.00
N SER A 322 -2.05 31.43 -5.10
CA SER A 322 -1.41 30.61 -6.13
C SER A 322 -1.17 29.19 -5.61
N PHE A 323 -1.26 28.22 -6.52
CA PHE A 323 -1.02 26.78 -6.36
C PHE A 323 -2.09 26.02 -5.54
N ASP A 324 -2.73 25.03 -6.19
CA ASP A 324 -3.57 24.03 -5.52
C ASP A 324 -2.69 22.92 -4.91
N GLU A 325 -3.24 22.14 -3.97
CA GLU A 325 -2.54 21.06 -3.25
C GLU A 325 -1.84 20.05 -4.21
N GLY A 326 -0.57 19.73 -3.94
CA GLY A 326 0.15 18.63 -4.60
C GLY A 326 0.79 18.95 -5.97
N GLY A 327 0.96 20.23 -6.32
CA GLY A 327 1.60 20.65 -7.58
C GLY A 327 3.09 20.31 -7.70
N ILE A 328 3.58 20.18 -8.95
CA ILE A 328 5.00 20.03 -9.29
C ILE A 328 5.53 21.37 -9.80
N MET A 329 6.58 21.91 -9.18
CA MET A 329 7.34 23.04 -9.72
C MET A 329 8.64 22.54 -10.35
N TYR A 330 8.90 22.95 -11.58
CA TYR A 330 10.15 22.61 -12.23
C TYR A 330 11.20 23.68 -11.96
N LYS A 331 12.44 23.25 -11.73
CA LYS A 331 13.57 24.17 -11.59
C LYS A 331 13.67 25.06 -12.84
N ALA A 332 14.26 26.24 -12.68
CA ALA A 332 14.43 27.30 -13.68
C ALA A 332 13.16 27.90 -14.32
N ASP A 333 11.97 27.40 -14.01
CA ASP A 333 10.71 28.00 -14.45
C ASP A 333 10.49 29.37 -13.79
N ASP A 334 9.83 30.26 -14.53
CA ASP A 334 9.30 31.52 -14.02
C ASP A 334 7.85 31.29 -13.55
N ILE A 335 7.66 31.31 -12.24
CA ILE A 335 6.41 31.02 -11.57
C ILE A 335 5.83 32.30 -10.97
N VAL A 336 4.57 32.62 -11.27
CA VAL A 336 3.89 33.78 -10.67
C VAL A 336 3.26 33.35 -9.35
N ILE A 337 3.80 33.84 -8.24
CA ILE A 337 3.24 33.68 -6.90
C ILE A 337 2.24 34.81 -6.70
N THR A 338 0.99 34.49 -6.38
CA THR A 338 -0.06 35.46 -6.09
C THR A 338 -0.54 35.34 -4.65
N TRP A 339 -0.94 36.48 -4.08
CA TRP A 339 -1.57 36.56 -2.77
C TRP A 339 -2.61 37.68 -2.74
N GLU A 340 -3.54 37.57 -1.82
CA GLU A 340 -4.48 38.62 -1.45
C GLU A 340 -4.05 39.21 -0.10
N SER A 341 -4.34 40.50 0.10
CA SER A 341 -4.09 41.19 1.36
C SER A 341 -5.32 41.99 1.76
N GLU A 342 -5.62 41.99 3.05
CA GLU A 342 -6.72 42.76 3.62
C GLU A 342 -6.17 43.63 4.75
N ASN A 343 -6.61 44.88 4.82
CA ASN A 343 -6.35 45.82 5.93
C ASN A 343 -4.86 46.08 6.24
N LEU A 344 -3.97 45.82 5.29
CA LEU A 344 -2.57 46.22 5.33
C LEU A 344 -2.39 47.60 4.67
N PRO A 345 -1.43 48.42 5.13
CA PRO A 345 -1.09 49.70 4.50
C PRO A 345 -0.71 49.56 3.02
N ASP A 346 -1.01 50.57 2.19
CA ASP A 346 -0.63 50.60 0.77
C ASP A 346 0.90 50.52 0.55
N ASP A 347 1.69 50.93 1.55
CA ASP A 347 3.16 50.87 1.55
C ASP A 347 3.71 49.60 2.21
N GLU A 348 2.87 48.60 2.49
CA GLU A 348 3.29 47.34 3.08
C GLU A 348 4.30 46.60 2.17
N ILE A 349 5.34 46.07 2.81
CA ILE A 349 6.35 45.24 2.17
C ILE A 349 6.18 43.80 2.64
N VAL A 350 6.11 42.87 1.70
CA VAL A 350 6.07 41.44 1.99
C VAL A 350 7.37 40.75 1.64
N LYS A 351 7.60 39.62 2.29
CA LYS A 351 8.71 38.71 2.03
C LYS A 351 8.17 37.36 1.58
N LEU A 352 8.79 36.79 0.56
CA LEU A 352 8.50 35.43 0.09
C LEU A 352 9.69 34.50 0.41
N SER A 353 9.40 33.32 0.94
CA SER A 353 10.43 32.31 1.25
C SER A 353 9.92 30.89 1.04
N VAL A 354 10.86 29.97 0.80
CA VAL A 354 10.60 28.51 0.73
C VAL A 354 10.94 27.89 2.08
N HIS A 355 10.10 26.97 2.52
CA HIS A 355 10.23 26.18 3.74
C HIS A 355 9.95 24.70 3.45
N HIS A 356 10.31 23.82 4.37
CA HIS A 356 9.77 22.47 4.45
C HIS A 356 8.36 22.48 5.09
N ALA A 357 7.63 21.37 5.00
CA ALA A 357 6.24 21.25 5.45
C ALA A 357 6.13 21.39 6.98
N ASP A 358 7.19 21.04 7.70
CA ASP A 358 7.38 21.31 9.13
C ASP A 358 7.70 22.79 9.45
N LYS A 359 7.60 23.67 8.44
CA LYS A 359 7.91 25.11 8.46
C LYS A 359 9.38 25.45 8.65
N THR A 360 10.29 24.49 8.58
CA THR A 360 11.74 24.74 8.61
C THR A 360 12.15 25.61 7.42
N TRP A 361 12.81 26.74 7.68
CA TRP A 361 13.23 27.68 6.63
C TRP A 361 14.32 27.10 5.74
N LEU A 362 14.18 27.29 4.42
CA LEU A 362 15.14 26.81 3.43
C LEU A 362 15.86 27.97 2.71
N THR A 363 15.11 28.83 2.01
CA THR A 363 15.69 29.97 1.29
C THR A 363 14.69 31.12 1.13
N ASN A 364 15.19 32.33 0.83
CA ASN A 364 14.33 33.45 0.47
C ASN A 364 14.13 33.48 -1.04
N ILE A 365 12.88 33.63 -1.48
CA ILE A 365 12.55 33.95 -2.87
C ILE A 365 12.86 35.42 -3.13
N VAL A 366 12.29 36.28 -2.29
CA VAL A 366 12.58 37.71 -2.27
C VAL A 366 12.52 38.20 -0.83
N LYS A 367 13.52 39.01 -0.44
CA LYS A 367 13.65 39.49 0.96
C LYS A 367 12.69 40.65 1.28
N ALA A 368 12.25 41.38 0.27
CA ALA A 368 11.32 42.50 0.34
C ALA A 368 10.76 42.78 -1.05
N THR A 369 9.44 42.79 -1.18
CA THR A 369 8.71 43.22 -2.39
C THR A 369 7.47 44.00 -1.97
N ALA A 370 6.94 44.85 -2.85
CA ALA A 370 5.71 45.58 -2.56
C ALA A 370 4.55 44.59 -2.36
N ASN A 371 3.58 44.94 -1.51
CA ASN A 371 2.34 44.20 -1.33
C ASN A 371 1.34 44.49 -2.48
N ASP A 372 1.72 44.17 -3.73
CA ASP A 372 0.92 44.41 -4.94
C ASP A 372 0.17 43.15 -5.45
N GLY A 373 0.23 42.07 -4.67
CA GLY A 373 -0.53 40.83 -4.88
C GLY A 373 0.14 39.81 -5.81
N SER A 374 1.33 40.09 -6.35
CA SER A 374 2.04 39.09 -7.17
C SER A 374 3.57 39.25 -7.20
N TYR A 375 4.28 38.14 -7.41
CA TYR A 375 5.73 38.14 -7.62
C TYR A 375 6.14 37.00 -8.56
N THR A 376 6.87 37.33 -9.62
CA THR A 376 7.47 36.32 -10.50
C THR A 376 8.75 35.78 -9.89
N TRP A 377 8.72 34.51 -9.50
CA TRP A 377 9.85 33.77 -8.95
C TRP A 377 10.46 32.86 -10.01
N LYS A 378 11.78 32.98 -10.20
CA LYS A 378 12.56 31.99 -10.93
C LYS A 378 13.01 30.86 -10.00
N VAL A 379 12.45 29.66 -10.17
CA VAL A 379 12.74 28.51 -9.30
C VAL A 379 14.23 28.17 -9.37
N THR A 380 14.92 28.25 -8.24
CA THR A 380 16.38 28.11 -8.21
C THR A 380 16.81 26.65 -8.29
N ASN A 381 17.87 26.36 -9.07
CA ASN A 381 18.39 24.99 -9.22
C ASN A 381 18.93 24.36 -7.92
N SER A 382 19.20 25.16 -6.89
CA SER A 382 19.72 24.68 -5.61
C SER A 382 18.66 24.13 -4.66
N LEU A 383 17.37 24.12 -5.05
CA LEU A 383 16.32 23.52 -4.23
C LEU A 383 16.39 21.99 -4.25
N PRO A 384 16.12 21.32 -3.11
CA PRO A 384 16.10 19.87 -3.04
C PRO A 384 14.88 19.30 -3.77
N GLU A 385 15.03 18.09 -4.30
CA GLU A 385 13.94 17.35 -4.96
C GLU A 385 13.14 16.56 -3.91
N THR A 386 12.37 17.29 -3.11
CA THR A 386 11.49 16.73 -2.07
C THR A 386 10.04 17.13 -2.32
N GLU A 387 9.10 16.37 -1.75
CA GLU A 387 7.65 16.59 -1.90
C GLU A 387 7.04 17.43 -0.77
N ASP A 388 7.88 17.92 0.14
CA ASP A 388 7.49 18.56 1.38
C ASP A 388 7.73 20.09 1.37
N LEU A 389 7.91 20.73 0.22
CA LEU A 389 8.21 22.16 0.20
C LEU A 389 6.93 23.01 0.26
N ILE A 390 6.96 24.13 0.98
CA ILE A 390 5.87 25.12 1.07
C ILE A 390 6.41 26.54 0.81
N LEU A 391 5.58 27.41 0.24
CA LEU A 391 5.89 28.83 0.11
C LEU A 391 5.29 29.58 1.30
N ARG A 392 5.96 30.65 1.73
CA ARG A 392 5.44 31.58 2.73
C ARG A 392 5.40 32.99 2.19
N VAL A 393 4.29 33.69 2.36
CA VAL A 393 4.19 35.15 2.29
C VAL A 393 4.12 35.71 3.70
N ARG A 394 4.82 36.81 3.98
CA ARG A 394 4.86 37.42 5.32
C ARG A 394 5.00 38.93 5.23
N SER A 395 4.28 39.65 6.08
CA SER A 395 4.45 41.08 6.31
C SER A 395 5.83 41.39 6.92
N GLU A 396 6.54 42.37 6.38
CA GLU A 396 7.84 42.82 6.93
C GLU A 396 7.73 44.13 7.71
N THR A 397 6.77 44.99 7.38
CA THR A 397 6.66 46.35 7.90
C THR A 397 5.57 46.51 8.94
N THR A 398 4.39 45.90 8.75
CA THR A 398 3.28 46.00 9.72
C THR A 398 3.47 45.06 10.90
N ASP A 399 3.44 43.75 10.67
CA ASP A 399 3.60 42.74 11.72
C ASP A 399 4.03 41.40 11.12
N LYS A 400 5.20 40.92 11.53
CA LYS A 400 5.80 39.68 11.05
C LYS A 400 5.03 38.41 11.39
N ARG A 401 4.00 38.50 12.23
CA ARG A 401 3.05 37.42 12.53
C ARG A 401 1.98 37.27 11.45
N ILE A 402 1.80 38.27 10.59
CA ILE A 402 0.87 38.25 9.47
C ILE A 402 1.57 37.54 8.32
N LEU A 403 1.20 36.28 8.13
CA LEU A 403 1.80 35.40 7.14
C LEU A 403 0.79 34.34 6.71
N ASP A 404 1.09 33.70 5.59
CA ASP A 404 0.37 32.54 5.11
C ASP A 404 1.33 31.56 4.44
N TYR A 405 0.92 30.30 4.33
CA TYR A 405 1.65 29.24 3.64
C TYR A 405 0.80 28.63 2.52
N THR A 406 1.45 28.16 1.45
CA THR A 406 0.80 27.24 0.50
C THR A 406 0.67 25.85 1.11
N ALA A 407 -0.14 25.01 0.48
CA ALA A 407 0.02 23.56 0.58
C ALA A 407 1.40 23.09 0.12
N SER A 408 1.76 21.86 0.48
CA SER A 408 2.99 21.23 0.04
C SER A 408 3.02 21.01 -1.48
N PHE A 409 4.19 21.24 -2.07
CA PHE A 409 4.51 20.97 -3.47
C PHE A 409 5.85 20.27 -3.54
N ARG A 410 6.12 19.65 -4.70
CA ARG A 410 7.43 19.10 -5.01
C ARG A 410 8.18 19.93 -6.02
N VAL A 411 9.50 20.01 -5.86
CA VAL A 411 10.39 20.58 -6.88
C VAL A 411 11.04 19.44 -7.66
N ALA A 412 10.99 19.50 -8.98
CA ALA A 412 11.53 18.45 -9.85
C ALA A 412 12.38 19.03 -10.98
N ASN A 413 13.27 18.20 -11.51
CA ASN A 413 13.92 18.45 -12.79
C ASN A 413 12.94 18.15 -13.94
N ARG A 414 13.18 18.73 -15.12
CA ARG A 414 12.32 18.53 -16.29
C ARG A 414 13.11 18.13 -17.53
N ILE A 415 12.52 17.20 -18.30
CA ILE A 415 12.86 16.93 -19.70
C ILE A 415 11.59 17.22 -20.49
N ASP A 416 11.69 18.07 -21.52
CA ASP A 416 10.60 18.30 -22.47
C ASP A 416 11.09 17.89 -23.86
N ILE A 417 10.50 16.85 -24.44
CA ILE A 417 10.71 16.54 -25.85
C ILE A 417 9.96 17.59 -26.68
N THR A 418 10.69 18.28 -27.56
CA THR A 418 10.17 19.37 -28.40
C THR A 418 9.85 18.93 -29.82
N SER A 419 10.10 17.66 -30.14
CA SER A 419 9.85 17.05 -31.44
C SER A 419 8.64 16.13 -31.36
N ASP A 420 7.65 16.33 -32.23
CA ASP A 420 6.38 15.58 -32.19
C ASP A 420 6.59 14.09 -32.50
N ASN A 421 7.51 13.73 -33.41
CA ASN A 421 7.97 12.37 -33.77
C ASN A 421 6.90 11.26 -33.88
N GLY A 422 5.61 11.63 -33.95
CA GLY A 422 4.51 10.71 -34.18
C GLY A 422 4.29 10.44 -35.66
N GLY A 423 3.52 9.40 -35.97
CA GLY A 423 3.14 9.04 -37.35
C GLY A 423 3.73 7.72 -37.82
N SER A 424 4.18 7.65 -39.07
CA SER A 424 4.70 6.41 -39.68
C SER A 424 6.03 6.66 -40.37
N TYR A 425 7.02 5.81 -40.08
CA TYR A 425 8.37 5.82 -40.63
C TYR A 425 8.63 4.52 -41.38
N GLN A 426 9.44 4.53 -42.43
CA GLN A 426 9.94 3.31 -43.08
C GLN A 426 11.20 2.80 -42.37
N SER A 427 11.45 1.50 -42.45
CA SER A 427 12.73 0.95 -41.97
C SER A 427 13.92 1.58 -42.71
N GLY A 428 14.86 2.14 -41.95
CA GLY A 428 16.01 2.89 -42.46
C GLY A 428 15.86 4.42 -42.46
N ASP A 429 14.68 4.95 -42.12
CA ASP A 429 14.48 6.40 -41.95
C ASP A 429 15.28 6.95 -40.77
N GLU A 430 15.80 8.18 -40.92
CA GLU A 430 16.47 8.91 -39.84
C GLU A 430 15.45 9.73 -39.04
N ILE A 431 15.31 9.44 -37.75
CA ILE A 431 14.43 10.18 -36.82
C ILE A 431 15.28 11.14 -35.99
N THR A 432 15.03 12.44 -36.11
CA THR A 432 15.66 13.47 -35.26
C THR A 432 14.80 13.74 -34.03
N VAL A 433 15.32 13.43 -32.84
CA VAL A 433 14.67 13.77 -31.57
C VAL A 433 15.33 14.99 -30.96
N THR A 434 14.53 16.01 -30.66
CA THR A 434 14.97 17.22 -29.94
C THR A 434 14.25 17.30 -28.60
N TRP A 435 14.96 17.78 -27.58
CA TRP A 435 14.43 17.99 -26.24
C TRP A 435 15.15 19.16 -25.56
N ASN A 436 14.48 19.74 -24.57
CA ASN A 436 15.06 20.67 -23.61
C ASN A 436 15.21 19.95 -22.27
N VAL A 437 16.29 20.24 -21.56
CA VAL A 437 16.48 19.76 -20.18
C VAL A 437 16.66 20.92 -19.22
N VAL A 438 16.19 20.73 -18.00
CA VAL A 438 16.45 21.65 -16.89
C VAL A 438 17.11 20.90 -15.74
N ASP A 439 18.32 21.35 -15.38
CA ASP A 439 19.14 20.81 -14.28
C ASP A 439 19.49 19.31 -14.42
N ILE A 440 19.57 18.81 -15.65
CA ILE A 440 19.94 17.41 -15.96
C ILE A 440 21.23 17.39 -16.77
N PRO A 441 22.34 16.86 -16.21
CA PRO A 441 23.63 16.90 -16.89
C PRO A 441 23.74 15.89 -18.04
N ASN A 442 23.09 14.73 -17.90
CA ASN A 442 23.21 13.62 -18.83
C ASN A 442 21.85 12.93 -19.02
N VAL A 443 21.42 12.84 -20.27
CA VAL A 443 20.22 12.07 -20.66
C VAL A 443 20.59 10.79 -21.40
N LYS A 444 19.71 9.80 -21.29
CA LYS A 444 19.71 8.60 -22.12
C LYS A 444 18.47 8.61 -23.00
N ILE A 445 18.66 8.23 -24.25
CA ILE A 445 17.59 7.99 -25.22
C ILE A 445 17.36 6.48 -25.29
N ASP A 446 16.12 6.06 -25.09
CA ASP A 446 15.68 4.68 -25.22
C ASP A 446 14.53 4.63 -26.24
N ILE A 447 14.46 3.55 -27.03
CA ILE A 447 13.32 3.28 -27.91
C ILE A 447 12.49 2.15 -27.32
N PHE A 448 11.16 2.32 -27.31
CA PHE A 448 10.22 1.36 -26.74
C PHE A 448 9.28 0.82 -27.82
N GLN A 449 9.05 -0.47 -27.76
CA GLN A 449 7.96 -1.14 -28.47
C GLN A 449 6.78 -1.26 -27.52
N VAL A 450 5.60 -0.84 -27.97
CA VAL A 450 4.35 -1.00 -27.25
C VAL A 450 3.55 -2.12 -27.90
N VAL A 451 3.29 -3.15 -27.10
CA VAL A 451 2.57 -4.35 -27.48
C VAL A 451 1.22 -4.41 -26.78
N ASP A 452 0.23 -5.05 -27.38
CA ASP A 452 -1.05 -5.36 -26.72
C ASP A 452 -0.93 -6.54 -25.74
N GLU A 453 -2.04 -6.93 -25.10
CA GLU A 453 -2.10 -8.06 -24.15
C GLU A 453 -1.74 -9.40 -24.80
N ASP A 454 -1.83 -9.49 -26.13
CA ASP A 454 -1.47 -10.65 -26.94
C ASP A 454 -0.04 -10.55 -27.52
N TYR A 455 0.76 -9.57 -27.05
CA TYR A 455 2.13 -9.26 -27.50
C TYR A 455 2.26 -8.80 -28.96
N ASN A 456 1.17 -8.38 -29.62
CA ASN A 456 1.24 -7.80 -30.96
C ASN A 456 1.72 -6.35 -30.89
N MET A 457 2.76 -6.02 -31.65
CA MET A 457 3.29 -4.65 -31.71
C MET A 457 2.32 -3.73 -32.45
N PHE A 458 1.87 -2.65 -31.79
CA PHE A 458 0.97 -1.69 -32.41
C PHE A 458 1.67 -0.35 -32.69
N GLN A 459 2.58 0.08 -31.80
CA GLN A 459 3.22 1.39 -31.84
C GLN A 459 4.61 1.37 -31.17
N MET A 460 5.45 2.33 -31.53
CA MET A 460 6.73 2.63 -30.93
C MET A 460 6.71 4.03 -30.33
N LEU A 461 7.58 4.28 -29.36
CA LEU A 461 7.83 5.61 -28.83
C LEU A 461 9.31 5.75 -28.45
N ILE A 462 9.82 6.97 -28.41
CA ILE A 462 11.16 7.26 -27.91
C ILE A 462 11.02 7.93 -26.55
N ARG A 463 11.79 7.45 -25.58
CA ARG A 463 11.92 8.06 -24.26
C ARG A 463 13.25 8.78 -24.16
N VAL A 464 13.21 10.03 -23.71
CA VAL A 464 14.40 10.73 -23.21
C VAL A 464 14.29 10.77 -21.69
N ARG A 465 15.31 10.27 -20.99
CA ARG A 465 15.30 10.19 -19.53
C ARG A 465 16.62 10.65 -18.93
N ASN A 466 16.60 11.08 -17.68
CA ASN A 466 17.82 11.29 -16.92
C ASN A 466 18.53 9.92 -16.69
N THR A 467 19.86 9.95 -16.74
CA THR A 467 20.72 8.78 -16.54
C THR A 467 20.85 8.39 -15.06
N GLU A 468 20.77 9.36 -14.16
CA GLU A 468 20.95 9.19 -12.72
C GLU A 468 19.62 8.93 -12.01
N ASP A 469 18.58 9.71 -12.32
CA ASP A 469 17.21 9.46 -11.90
C ASP A 469 16.33 9.07 -13.09
N THR A 470 15.95 7.79 -13.17
CA THR A 470 15.14 7.29 -14.29
C THR A 470 13.66 7.69 -14.21
N SER A 471 13.22 8.29 -13.10
CA SER A 471 11.85 8.77 -12.90
C SER A 471 11.57 10.06 -13.70
N CYS A 472 12.58 10.93 -13.83
CA CYS A 472 12.54 12.12 -14.70
C CYS A 472 12.76 11.73 -16.18
N ARG A 473 11.66 11.70 -16.94
CA ARG A 473 11.61 11.24 -18.33
C ARG A 473 10.45 11.87 -19.09
N ASP A 474 10.61 11.99 -20.39
CA ASP A 474 9.54 12.36 -21.31
C ASP A 474 9.54 11.45 -22.54
N TYR A 475 8.43 11.43 -23.27
CA TYR A 475 8.16 10.51 -24.36
C TYR A 475 7.72 11.26 -25.61
N THR A 476 8.16 10.79 -26.78
CA THR A 476 7.57 11.25 -28.05
C THR A 476 6.13 10.78 -28.16
N SER A 477 5.38 11.37 -29.10
CA SER A 477 4.16 10.73 -29.61
C SER A 477 4.47 9.33 -30.14
N TYR A 478 3.44 8.49 -30.15
CA TYR A 478 3.53 7.16 -30.76
C TYR A 478 3.78 7.26 -32.26
N PHE A 479 4.70 6.45 -32.77
CA PHE A 479 4.91 6.24 -34.19
C PHE A 479 4.89 4.76 -34.56
N THR A 480 4.75 4.48 -35.84
CA THR A 480 4.78 3.12 -36.40
C THR A 480 5.97 3.02 -37.32
N VAL A 481 6.72 1.92 -37.23
CA VAL A 481 7.70 1.58 -38.26
C VAL A 481 7.02 0.65 -39.23
N LEU A 482 6.79 1.14 -40.44
CA LEU A 482 6.27 0.36 -41.54
C LEU A 482 7.42 -0.52 -42.03
N GLU A 483 7.35 -1.81 -41.69
CA GLU A 483 8.30 -2.80 -42.17
C GLU A 483 8.06 -3.06 -43.66
N GLY A 484 8.83 -2.38 -44.49
CA GLY A 484 9.29 -3.00 -45.72
C GLY A 484 10.48 -3.92 -45.42
N GLY A 485 10.26 -5.15 -44.93
CA GLY A 485 11.35 -6.13 -44.80
C GLY A 485 11.10 -7.34 -43.89
N ALA A 486 10.90 -8.49 -44.53
CA ALA A 486 10.95 -9.88 -44.05
C ALA A 486 10.01 -10.32 -42.91
N PRO A 487 9.24 -11.42 -43.10
CA PRO A 487 8.40 -12.01 -42.05
C PRO A 487 9.22 -12.51 -40.85
N ASP A 488 8.56 -12.56 -39.67
CA ASP A 488 9.12 -13.13 -38.44
C ASP A 488 9.79 -14.49 -38.68
N PRO A 489 10.95 -14.72 -38.05
CA PRO A 489 11.71 -15.93 -38.31
C PRO A 489 10.96 -17.15 -37.81
N SER A 490 10.70 -18.09 -38.71
CA SER A 490 9.93 -19.31 -38.42
C SER A 490 10.43 -20.50 -39.22
N LEU A 491 10.14 -21.70 -38.72
CA LEU A 491 10.46 -22.98 -39.34
C LEU A 491 9.18 -23.78 -39.53
N THR A 492 9.06 -24.49 -40.65
CA THR A 492 7.95 -25.43 -40.92
C THR A 492 8.51 -26.72 -41.50
N LEU A 493 8.23 -27.87 -40.89
CA LEU A 493 8.61 -29.16 -41.46
C LEU A 493 7.71 -29.48 -42.67
N THR A 494 8.31 -29.82 -43.80
CA THR A 494 7.57 -30.14 -45.03
C THR A 494 7.63 -31.63 -45.38
N SER A 495 8.64 -32.35 -44.89
CA SER A 495 8.70 -33.83 -44.89
C SER A 495 8.39 -34.39 -43.51
N PHE A 496 7.94 -35.64 -43.43
CA PHE A 496 7.67 -36.32 -42.16
C PHE A 496 6.71 -35.53 -41.26
N ASN A 497 5.81 -34.75 -41.88
CA ASN A 497 4.85 -33.89 -41.20
C ASN A 497 3.57 -34.64 -40.80
N GLY A 498 3.49 -35.96 -41.02
CA GLY A 498 2.39 -36.76 -40.50
C GLY A 498 2.11 -38.09 -41.20
N GLY A 499 1.95 -39.17 -40.42
CA GLY A 499 1.44 -40.47 -40.88
C GLY A 499 2.39 -41.29 -41.75
N GLN A 500 3.64 -40.85 -41.94
CA GLN A 500 4.64 -41.62 -42.67
C GLN A 500 5.21 -42.77 -41.83
N ILE A 501 5.53 -43.87 -42.51
CA ILE A 501 6.26 -45.00 -41.94
C ILE A 501 7.73 -44.90 -42.35
N LEU A 502 8.63 -44.89 -41.37
CA LEU A 502 10.07 -44.97 -41.56
C LEU A 502 10.52 -46.43 -41.49
N THR A 503 10.85 -46.99 -42.65
CA THR A 503 11.44 -48.33 -42.81
C THR A 503 12.92 -48.32 -42.37
N ARG A 504 13.36 -49.30 -41.58
CA ARG A 504 14.75 -49.33 -41.08
C ARG A 504 15.83 -49.50 -42.14
N SER A 505 15.53 -50.20 -43.24
CA SER A 505 16.46 -50.33 -44.38
C SER A 505 16.56 -49.07 -45.25
N ALA A 506 15.74 -48.04 -45.00
CA ALA A 506 15.81 -46.82 -45.77
C ALA A 506 17.17 -46.13 -45.59
N THR A 507 17.79 -45.79 -46.72
CA THR A 507 19.04 -45.02 -46.77
C THR A 507 18.77 -43.67 -47.43
N ASN A 508 19.56 -42.66 -47.07
CA ASN A 508 19.42 -41.29 -47.57
C ASN A 508 18.00 -40.73 -47.33
N ILE A 509 17.56 -40.82 -46.09
CA ILE A 509 16.26 -40.33 -45.65
C ILE A 509 16.31 -38.80 -45.61
N GLU A 510 15.58 -38.16 -46.50
CA GLU A 510 15.60 -36.71 -46.65
C GLU A 510 14.54 -36.04 -45.77
N PHE A 511 14.99 -35.16 -44.88
CA PHE A 511 14.17 -34.27 -44.09
C PHE A 511 14.18 -32.88 -44.72
N THR A 512 13.02 -32.32 -45.05
CA THR A 512 12.86 -30.98 -45.63
C THR A 512 12.05 -30.05 -44.73
N TRP A 513 12.34 -28.76 -44.80
CA TRP A 513 11.63 -27.71 -44.10
C TRP A 513 11.67 -26.40 -44.90
N ASP A 514 10.69 -25.53 -44.62
CA ASP A 514 10.71 -24.14 -45.04
C ASP A 514 11.14 -23.26 -43.86
N SER A 515 11.87 -22.20 -44.14
CA SER A 515 12.20 -21.15 -43.17
C SER A 515 11.82 -19.77 -43.69
N GLN A 516 11.15 -18.97 -42.87
CA GLN A 516 10.91 -17.56 -43.12
C GLN A 516 11.82 -16.74 -42.20
N GLY A 517 12.25 -15.55 -42.62
CA GLY A 517 13.05 -14.65 -41.78
C GLY A 517 14.44 -15.15 -41.34
N MET A 518 14.88 -16.32 -41.81
CA MET A 518 16.16 -16.95 -41.46
C MET A 518 17.09 -17.03 -42.69
N GLN A 519 18.40 -16.97 -42.46
CA GLN A 519 19.43 -17.08 -43.50
C GLN A 519 19.87 -18.53 -43.70
N GLU A 520 20.40 -18.86 -44.88
CA GLU A 520 20.97 -20.19 -45.15
C GLU A 520 22.20 -20.51 -44.29
N SER A 521 22.90 -19.47 -43.80
CA SER A 521 24.05 -19.60 -42.90
C SER A 521 23.67 -19.91 -41.45
N ASP A 522 22.41 -19.70 -41.07
CA ASP A 522 21.91 -20.09 -39.75
C ASP A 522 21.94 -21.61 -39.65
N THR A 523 22.02 -22.15 -38.43
CA THR A 523 22.03 -23.60 -38.23
C THR A 523 20.79 -24.08 -37.50
N VAL A 524 20.36 -25.29 -37.86
CA VAL A 524 19.18 -25.95 -37.30
C VAL A 524 19.53 -27.34 -36.80
N GLN A 525 18.70 -27.85 -35.91
CA GLN A 525 18.82 -29.16 -35.28
C GLN A 525 17.53 -29.96 -35.50
N LEU A 526 17.67 -31.24 -35.87
CA LEU A 526 16.56 -32.18 -36.05
C LEU A 526 16.60 -33.29 -35.00
N ALA A 527 15.46 -33.66 -34.43
CA ALA A 527 15.35 -34.73 -33.44
C ALA A 527 14.04 -35.52 -33.54
N PHE A 528 14.08 -36.79 -33.16
CA PHE A 528 12.89 -37.59 -32.86
C PHE A 528 12.47 -37.39 -31.41
N MET A 529 11.16 -37.24 -31.17
CA MET A 529 10.57 -36.99 -29.85
C MET A 529 9.43 -38.00 -29.62
N ARG A 530 9.34 -38.60 -28.42
CA ARG A 530 8.13 -39.33 -28.03
C ARG A 530 7.10 -38.36 -27.46
N ASN A 531 5.83 -38.62 -27.73
CA ASN A 531 4.70 -37.76 -27.35
C ASN A 531 4.38 -37.79 -25.84
N ASP A 532 4.91 -38.77 -25.09
CA ASP A 532 4.45 -39.14 -23.74
C ASP A 532 5.42 -38.86 -22.56
N GLU A 533 6.66 -38.42 -22.78
CA GLU A 533 7.67 -38.29 -21.70
C GLU A 533 8.31 -36.88 -21.62
N PRO A 534 8.70 -36.37 -20.41
CA PRO A 534 9.39 -35.10 -20.29
C PRO A 534 10.81 -35.17 -20.89
N LYS A 535 10.95 -34.69 -22.14
CA LYS A 535 12.13 -34.14 -22.85
C LYS A 535 13.54 -34.51 -22.31
N ARG A 536 13.83 -35.77 -22.01
CA ARG A 536 15.18 -36.22 -21.61
C ARG A 536 15.60 -37.53 -22.28
N PHE A 537 15.63 -37.53 -23.61
CA PHE A 537 16.51 -38.41 -24.38
C PHE A 537 17.02 -37.67 -25.63
N ASN A 538 18.33 -37.74 -25.89
CA ASN A 538 18.99 -37.08 -27.02
C ASN A 538 18.86 -37.93 -28.30
N ASN A 539 17.64 -38.05 -28.83
CA ASN A 539 17.39 -38.77 -30.09
C ASN A 539 17.57 -37.83 -31.31
N TYR A 540 18.77 -37.27 -31.46
CA TYR A 540 19.06 -36.35 -32.56
C TYR A 540 19.16 -37.10 -33.90
N ILE A 541 18.46 -36.58 -34.90
CA ILE A 541 18.69 -36.91 -36.31
C ILE A 541 19.99 -36.23 -36.75
N VAL A 542 20.12 -34.94 -36.41
CA VAL A 542 21.36 -34.16 -36.54
C VAL A 542 21.38 -33.07 -35.48
N THR A 543 22.52 -32.88 -34.83
CA THR A 543 22.68 -31.90 -33.75
C THR A 543 22.80 -30.47 -34.26
N GLU A 544 23.31 -30.30 -35.49
CA GLU A 544 23.53 -29.02 -36.16
C GLU A 544 23.74 -29.25 -37.67
N THR A 545 23.00 -28.53 -38.50
CA THR A 545 23.14 -28.50 -39.97
C THR A 545 22.80 -27.10 -40.49
N PRO A 546 23.39 -26.62 -41.60
CA PRO A 546 22.98 -25.38 -42.24
C PRO A 546 21.48 -25.35 -42.55
N ASN A 547 20.86 -24.16 -42.48
CA ASN A 547 19.46 -23.92 -42.77
C ASN A 547 19.19 -23.87 -44.29
N THR A 548 19.57 -24.94 -45.00
CA THR A 548 19.43 -25.04 -46.46
C THR A 548 18.10 -25.66 -46.91
N GLY A 549 17.11 -25.74 -46.01
CA GLY A 549 15.79 -26.33 -46.26
C GLY A 549 15.76 -27.87 -46.38
N SER A 550 16.90 -28.56 -46.24
CA SER A 550 16.97 -30.01 -46.29
C SER A 550 18.17 -30.61 -45.53
N TYR A 551 18.00 -31.83 -45.03
CA TYR A 551 19.03 -32.66 -44.42
C TYR A 551 18.83 -34.13 -44.80
N ILE A 552 19.88 -34.78 -45.29
CA ILE A 552 19.83 -36.20 -45.64
C ILE A 552 20.46 -37.02 -44.52
N LEU A 553 19.64 -37.80 -43.82
CA LEU A 553 20.09 -38.81 -42.87
C LEU A 553 20.55 -40.06 -43.66
N PRO A 554 21.84 -40.45 -43.61
CA PRO A 554 22.34 -41.55 -44.44
C PRO A 554 21.68 -42.89 -44.15
N LYS A 555 21.32 -43.15 -42.89
CA LYS A 555 20.60 -44.34 -42.41
C LYS A 555 20.04 -44.08 -41.01
N LEU A 556 19.00 -44.82 -40.60
CA LEU A 556 18.55 -44.82 -39.22
C LEU A 556 19.58 -45.50 -38.30
N GLU A 557 19.89 -44.84 -37.18
CA GLU A 557 20.79 -45.40 -36.19
C GLU A 557 20.13 -46.52 -35.38
N SER A 558 20.93 -47.53 -35.03
CA SER A 558 20.41 -48.76 -34.40
C SER A 558 19.79 -48.53 -33.01
N TRP A 559 20.18 -47.46 -32.30
CA TRP A 559 19.66 -47.10 -30.98
C TRP A 559 18.31 -46.38 -31.04
N ILE A 560 17.87 -45.90 -32.20
CA ILE A 560 16.51 -45.37 -32.38
C ILE A 560 15.56 -46.55 -32.29
N ARG A 561 14.70 -46.59 -31.26
CA ARG A 561 13.78 -47.72 -31.03
C ARG A 561 12.57 -47.64 -31.96
N ALA A 562 11.99 -48.80 -32.28
CA ALA A 562 10.69 -48.86 -32.94
C ALA A 562 9.62 -48.20 -32.06
N GLY A 563 8.58 -47.66 -32.69
CA GLY A 563 7.50 -46.99 -31.97
C GLY A 563 6.47 -46.39 -32.93
N ASP A 564 5.22 -46.44 -32.49
CA ASP A 564 4.19 -45.52 -32.90
C ASP A 564 4.31 -44.21 -32.08
N ASP A 565 3.70 -43.13 -32.56
CA ASP A 565 3.63 -41.84 -31.84
C ASP A 565 4.97 -41.07 -31.67
N ILE A 566 5.80 -41.05 -32.72
CA ILE A 566 7.07 -40.29 -32.74
C ILE A 566 6.90 -38.97 -33.49
N LEU A 567 7.19 -37.83 -32.87
CA LEU A 567 7.22 -36.52 -33.54
C LEU A 567 8.62 -36.19 -34.05
N VAL A 568 8.69 -35.52 -35.19
CA VAL A 568 9.94 -34.89 -35.68
C VAL A 568 9.95 -33.45 -35.21
N ARG A 569 11.08 -32.98 -34.67
CA ARG A 569 11.27 -31.59 -34.28
C ARG A 569 12.42 -30.97 -35.07
N ILE A 570 12.19 -29.77 -35.60
CA ILE A 570 13.24 -28.86 -36.08
C ILE A 570 13.35 -27.65 -35.16
N ARG A 571 14.56 -27.15 -34.91
CA ARG A 571 14.80 -26.01 -34.04
C ARG A 571 16.07 -25.26 -34.44
N SER A 572 16.04 -23.93 -34.39
CA SER A 572 17.26 -23.10 -34.53
C SER A 572 18.23 -23.36 -33.38
N THR A 573 19.52 -23.47 -33.69
CA THR A 573 20.59 -23.66 -32.70
C THR A 573 20.94 -22.35 -31.99
N ASP A 574 20.83 -21.22 -32.70
CA ASP A 574 21.15 -19.88 -32.20
C ASP A 574 19.99 -19.29 -31.37
N ASP A 575 18.75 -19.55 -31.78
CA ASP A 575 17.54 -19.17 -31.04
C ASP A 575 16.60 -20.36 -30.86
N THR A 576 16.68 -20.97 -29.68
CA THR A 576 15.89 -22.16 -29.34
C THR A 576 14.38 -21.92 -29.22
N SER A 577 13.92 -20.65 -29.26
CA SER A 577 12.50 -20.30 -29.31
C SER A 577 11.90 -20.63 -30.67
N ILE A 578 12.68 -20.49 -31.75
CA ILE A 578 12.30 -20.82 -33.13
C ILE A 578 12.37 -22.33 -33.33
N LYS A 579 11.21 -22.98 -33.37
CA LYS A 579 11.08 -24.43 -33.51
C LYS A 579 9.74 -24.81 -34.11
N ALA A 580 9.71 -25.96 -34.78
CA ALA A 580 8.48 -26.60 -35.23
C ALA A 580 8.53 -28.10 -34.95
N TYR A 581 7.34 -28.70 -34.94
CA TYR A 581 7.13 -30.13 -34.81
C TYR A 581 6.38 -30.61 -36.06
N SER A 582 6.48 -31.90 -36.35
CA SER A 582 5.55 -32.54 -37.28
C SER A 582 4.12 -32.39 -36.77
N GLU A 583 3.17 -32.14 -37.67
CA GLU A 583 1.75 -31.95 -37.31
C GLU A 583 1.16 -33.23 -36.71
N GLU A 584 1.48 -34.38 -37.30
CA GLU A 584 1.10 -35.68 -36.78
C GLU A 584 2.33 -36.54 -36.49
N PRO A 585 2.22 -37.55 -35.61
CA PRO A 585 3.30 -38.50 -35.38
C PRO A 585 3.61 -39.34 -36.62
N ILE A 586 4.86 -39.77 -36.69
CA ILE A 586 5.35 -40.79 -37.63
C ILE A 586 5.51 -42.13 -36.91
N THR A 587 5.57 -43.20 -37.71
CA THR A 587 5.80 -44.56 -37.21
C THR A 587 7.18 -45.04 -37.64
N ILE A 588 7.96 -45.60 -36.71
CA ILE A 588 9.23 -46.27 -37.04
C ILE A 588 9.02 -47.77 -36.99
N GLU A 589 9.19 -48.43 -38.14
CA GLU A 589 9.04 -49.87 -38.26
C GLU A 589 10.03 -50.61 -37.35
N GLY A 590 9.57 -51.68 -36.72
CA GLY A 590 10.47 -52.62 -36.06
C GLY A 590 9.78 -53.57 -35.10
N ILE A 591 10.62 -54.21 -34.29
CA ILE A 591 10.23 -55.27 -33.36
C ILE A 591 10.75 -54.94 -31.97
N THR A 592 9.97 -55.26 -30.94
CA THR A 592 10.36 -55.14 -29.53
C THR A 592 10.07 -56.46 -28.84
N ILE A 593 11.08 -57.03 -28.17
CA ILE A 593 10.92 -58.28 -27.43
C ILE A 593 10.36 -57.95 -26.04
N GLN A 594 9.33 -58.69 -25.64
CA GLN A 594 8.64 -58.55 -24.36
C GLN A 594 9.07 -59.64 -23.36
N SER A 595 9.34 -60.85 -23.85
CA SER A 595 9.80 -61.98 -23.05
C SER A 595 10.76 -62.87 -23.85
N PRO A 596 11.86 -63.38 -23.24
CA PRO A 596 12.37 -63.02 -21.91
C PRO A 596 12.79 -61.55 -21.85
N ALA A 597 12.59 -60.91 -20.71
CA ALA A 597 12.93 -59.50 -20.51
C ALA A 597 14.41 -59.33 -20.13
N GLY A 598 15.04 -60.35 -19.53
CA GLY A 598 16.42 -60.33 -19.03
C GLY A 598 16.51 -60.72 -17.55
N GLY A 599 17.59 -61.39 -17.18
CA GLY A 599 17.90 -61.82 -15.81
C GLY A 599 17.18 -63.09 -15.34
N GLU A 600 16.31 -63.68 -16.17
CA GLU A 600 15.66 -64.95 -15.86
C GLU A 600 16.69 -66.09 -15.79
N SER A 601 16.31 -67.19 -15.13
CA SER A 601 17.13 -68.40 -15.03
C SER A 601 16.33 -69.60 -15.46
N PHE A 602 16.80 -70.27 -16.51
CA PHE A 602 16.19 -71.46 -17.08
C PHE A 602 17.12 -72.66 -16.97
N SER A 603 16.54 -73.85 -17.03
CA SER A 603 17.25 -75.15 -17.08
C SER A 603 17.06 -75.78 -18.47
N ALA A 604 17.99 -76.65 -18.88
CA ALA A 604 17.77 -77.48 -20.05
C ALA A 604 16.48 -78.32 -19.89
N GLY A 605 15.68 -78.37 -20.95
CA GLY A 605 14.35 -78.98 -20.93
C GLY A 605 13.20 -78.00 -20.63
N ASP A 606 13.46 -76.81 -20.10
CA ASP A 606 12.41 -75.81 -19.85
C ASP A 606 11.79 -75.30 -21.16
N GLU A 607 10.49 -75.01 -21.13
CA GLU A 607 9.80 -74.32 -22.22
C GLU A 607 9.74 -72.81 -21.94
N VAL A 608 10.33 -72.02 -22.83
CA VAL A 608 10.40 -70.56 -22.74
C VAL A 608 9.45 -69.94 -23.76
N ALA A 609 8.53 -69.10 -23.28
CA ALA A 609 7.68 -68.26 -24.13
C ALA A 609 8.47 -67.03 -24.59
N ILE A 610 8.73 -66.97 -25.89
CA ILE A 610 9.35 -65.81 -26.55
C ILE A 610 8.22 -64.93 -27.07
N GLU A 611 8.08 -63.72 -26.54
CA GLU A 611 6.98 -62.81 -26.85
C GLU A 611 7.53 -61.51 -27.43
N TRP A 612 6.89 -60.95 -28.44
CA TRP A 612 7.28 -59.69 -29.05
C TRP A 612 6.09 -58.91 -29.58
N SER A 613 6.29 -57.61 -29.75
CA SER A 613 5.45 -56.73 -30.57
C SER A 613 6.19 -56.32 -31.83
N SER A 614 5.47 -56.21 -32.94
CA SER A 614 5.97 -55.73 -34.23
C SER A 614 5.10 -54.60 -34.74
N ILE A 615 5.73 -53.54 -35.25
CA ILE A 615 5.09 -52.32 -35.73
C ILE A 615 5.35 -52.20 -37.23
N GLU A 616 4.28 -52.17 -38.03
CA GLU A 616 4.32 -52.03 -39.50
C GLU A 616 5.21 -53.05 -40.24
N MET A 617 5.42 -54.23 -39.64
CA MET A 617 6.23 -55.30 -40.21
C MET A 617 5.39 -56.38 -40.89
N THR A 618 5.90 -56.93 -41.99
CA THR A 618 5.34 -58.13 -42.65
C THR A 618 6.45 -59.14 -43.00
N GLY A 619 6.06 -60.35 -43.42
CA GLY A 619 7.02 -61.40 -43.80
C GLY A 619 7.30 -62.37 -42.65
N ASN A 620 8.57 -62.77 -42.50
CA ASN A 620 8.96 -63.81 -41.55
C ASN A 620 10.05 -63.34 -40.58
N LEU A 621 10.04 -63.89 -39.37
CA LEU A 621 11.06 -63.72 -38.35
C LEU A 621 12.00 -64.93 -38.28
N TYR A 622 13.24 -64.65 -37.95
CA TYR A 622 14.29 -65.62 -37.62
C TYR A 622 14.68 -65.43 -36.16
N LEU A 623 14.53 -66.47 -35.35
CA LEU A 623 14.89 -66.45 -33.93
C LEU A 623 16.14 -67.30 -33.70
N ALA A 624 17.09 -66.77 -32.95
CA ALA A 624 18.29 -67.49 -32.56
C ALA A 624 18.65 -67.25 -31.10
N LEU A 625 19.18 -68.30 -30.49
CA LEU A 625 19.87 -68.23 -29.21
C LEU A 625 21.30 -67.76 -29.44
N MET A 626 21.69 -66.73 -28.71
CA MET A 626 23.04 -66.19 -28.65
C MET A 626 23.62 -66.43 -27.24
N LYS A 627 24.95 -66.45 -27.13
CA LYS A 627 25.69 -66.38 -25.86
C LYS A 627 26.74 -65.28 -26.01
N GLY A 628 26.60 -64.20 -25.25
CA GLY A 628 27.16 -62.90 -25.56
C GLY A 628 26.79 -62.49 -27.00
N THR A 629 27.81 -62.19 -27.82
CA THR A 629 27.63 -61.85 -29.24
C THR A 629 27.70 -63.06 -30.19
N SER A 630 27.97 -64.26 -29.66
CA SER A 630 28.16 -65.46 -30.46
C SER A 630 26.85 -66.19 -30.70
N TRP A 631 26.55 -66.50 -31.96
CA TRP A 631 25.43 -67.38 -32.31
C TRP A 631 25.67 -68.78 -31.72
N LYS A 632 24.65 -69.33 -31.05
CA LYS A 632 24.70 -70.69 -30.49
C LYS A 632 23.76 -71.64 -31.20
N LYS A 633 22.51 -71.24 -31.40
CA LYS A 633 21.52 -72.11 -32.04
C LYS A 633 20.46 -71.31 -32.79
N THR A 634 19.96 -71.88 -33.87
CA THR A 634 18.73 -71.40 -34.50
C THR A 634 17.55 -71.99 -33.76
N ILE A 635 16.64 -71.14 -33.29
CA ILE A 635 15.39 -71.53 -32.62
C ILE A 635 14.35 -71.80 -33.70
N VAL A 636 14.06 -70.80 -34.53
CA VAL A 636 13.18 -70.93 -35.71
C VAL A 636 13.76 -70.16 -36.89
N LYS A 637 13.69 -70.76 -38.08
CA LYS A 637 14.25 -70.18 -39.31
C LYS A 637 13.32 -69.19 -40.00
N THR A 638 12.02 -69.50 -39.99
CA THR A 638 10.98 -68.74 -40.67
C THR A 638 9.70 -68.84 -39.85
N LEU A 639 9.33 -67.75 -39.20
CA LEU A 639 8.09 -67.63 -38.44
C LEU A 639 7.26 -66.48 -39.02
N PRO A 640 6.07 -66.73 -39.60
CA PRO A 640 5.29 -65.68 -40.25
C PRO A 640 4.77 -64.66 -39.23
N ILE A 641 4.82 -63.37 -39.59
CA ILE A 641 4.22 -62.28 -38.83
C ILE A 641 2.73 -62.22 -39.20
N THR A 642 1.85 -62.64 -38.29
CA THR A 642 0.40 -62.69 -38.53
C THR A 642 -0.40 -61.63 -37.76
N ALA A 643 0.21 -60.98 -36.76
CA ALA A 643 -0.41 -59.95 -35.94
C ALA A 643 0.67 -59.00 -35.37
N ALA A 644 0.24 -57.87 -34.80
CA ALA A 644 1.12 -56.88 -34.16
C ALA A 644 1.79 -57.40 -32.87
N THR A 645 1.27 -58.47 -32.28
CA THR A 645 1.93 -59.22 -31.20
C THR A 645 2.07 -60.68 -31.62
N GLY A 646 3.13 -61.33 -31.14
CA GLY A 646 3.42 -62.72 -31.44
C GLY A 646 4.10 -63.44 -30.28
N GLU A 647 3.92 -64.75 -30.26
CA GLU A 647 4.53 -65.65 -29.28
C GLU A 647 5.14 -66.88 -29.99
N TYR A 648 6.22 -67.42 -29.41
CA TYR A 648 6.80 -68.70 -29.82
C TYR A 648 7.32 -69.45 -28.60
N HIS A 649 6.78 -70.65 -28.38
CA HIS A 649 7.22 -71.55 -27.32
C HIS A 649 8.45 -72.33 -27.77
N TRP A 650 9.57 -72.14 -27.09
CA TRP A 650 10.83 -72.81 -27.39
C TRP A 650 11.30 -73.66 -26.20
N THR A 651 11.45 -74.96 -26.43
CA THR A 651 12.08 -75.87 -25.45
C THR A 651 13.61 -75.76 -25.52
N ILE A 652 14.23 -75.46 -24.39
CA ILE A 652 15.69 -75.39 -24.26
C ILE A 652 16.26 -76.80 -24.46
N PRO A 653 17.11 -77.02 -25.47
CA PRO A 653 17.65 -78.34 -25.74
C PRO A 653 18.76 -78.72 -24.75
N ASP A 654 18.91 -80.02 -24.51
CA ASP A 654 20.04 -80.57 -23.76
C ASP A 654 21.39 -80.29 -24.47
N GLY A 655 22.47 -80.32 -23.70
CA GLY A 655 23.83 -80.16 -24.21
C GLY A 655 24.27 -78.71 -24.46
N LEU A 656 23.53 -77.73 -23.94
CA LEU A 656 24.03 -76.36 -23.78
C LEU A 656 24.93 -76.28 -22.54
N GLU A 657 25.99 -75.48 -22.62
CA GLU A 657 26.87 -75.20 -21.47
C GLU A 657 26.20 -74.22 -20.51
N ASP A 658 26.49 -74.33 -19.21
CA ASP A 658 26.11 -73.31 -18.22
C ASP A 658 26.59 -71.91 -18.66
N GLY A 659 25.74 -70.91 -18.46
CA GLY A 659 26.10 -69.52 -18.73
C GLY A 659 25.00 -68.55 -18.33
N SER A 660 25.40 -67.33 -17.99
CA SER A 660 24.51 -66.22 -17.62
C SER A 660 24.38 -65.15 -18.71
N ASP A 661 25.05 -65.35 -19.83
CA ASP A 661 25.19 -64.41 -20.94
C ASP A 661 24.35 -64.82 -22.16
N TYR A 662 23.30 -65.63 -21.98
CA TYR A 662 22.42 -66.02 -23.07
C TYR A 662 21.43 -64.90 -23.41
N ASN A 663 21.15 -64.68 -24.69
CA ASN A 663 20.08 -63.78 -25.12
C ASN A 663 19.37 -64.35 -26.35
N ILE A 664 18.14 -63.90 -26.58
CA ILE A 664 17.38 -64.23 -27.77
C ILE A 664 17.50 -63.07 -28.75
N ARG A 665 17.92 -63.38 -29.97
CA ARG A 665 17.86 -62.46 -31.10
C ARG A 665 16.65 -62.78 -31.97
N ILE A 666 15.76 -61.80 -32.14
CA ILE A 666 14.72 -61.83 -33.17
C ILE A 666 15.15 -60.92 -34.32
N ARG A 667 15.02 -61.37 -35.57
CA ARG A 667 15.40 -60.60 -36.76
C ARG A 667 14.41 -60.83 -37.90
N SER A 668 14.08 -59.79 -38.65
CA SER A 668 13.33 -59.95 -39.91
C SER A 668 14.16 -60.68 -40.96
N VAL A 669 13.52 -61.63 -41.64
CA VAL A 669 14.10 -62.36 -42.77
C VAL A 669 14.21 -61.43 -43.98
N GLU A 670 13.21 -60.58 -44.19
CA GLU A 670 13.11 -59.68 -45.34
C GLU A 670 14.03 -58.46 -45.21
N ASP A 671 14.18 -57.94 -43.99
CA ASP A 671 15.08 -56.82 -43.68
C ASP A 671 15.96 -57.14 -42.47
N THR A 672 17.21 -57.54 -42.74
CA THR A 672 18.13 -57.97 -41.68
C THR A 672 18.58 -56.84 -40.74
N SER A 673 18.31 -55.57 -41.08
CA SER A 673 18.56 -54.41 -40.23
C SER A 673 17.56 -54.31 -39.08
N ILE A 674 16.36 -54.88 -39.25
CA ILE A 674 15.36 -55.02 -38.20
C ILE A 674 15.71 -56.25 -37.37
N ARG A 675 16.38 -56.01 -36.24
CA ARG A 675 16.73 -57.04 -35.26
C ARG A 675 16.68 -56.45 -33.87
N GLU A 676 16.28 -57.27 -32.92
CA GLU A 676 16.28 -56.93 -31.50
C GLU A 676 16.89 -58.09 -30.71
N TYR A 677 17.42 -57.74 -29.54
CA TYR A 677 17.97 -58.69 -28.57
C TYR A 677 17.24 -58.52 -27.25
N THR A 678 17.00 -59.64 -26.55
CA THR A 678 16.68 -59.56 -25.12
C THR A 678 17.90 -59.11 -24.35
N ASP A 679 17.71 -58.63 -23.13
CA ASP A 679 18.79 -58.60 -22.17
C ASP A 679 19.26 -60.04 -21.84
N GLU A 680 20.41 -60.15 -21.19
CA GLU A 680 21.03 -61.45 -20.90
C GLU A 680 20.26 -62.21 -19.80
N PHE A 681 20.09 -63.51 -19.99
CA PHE A 681 19.50 -64.46 -19.03
C PHE A 681 20.40 -65.69 -18.86
N SER A 682 20.12 -66.50 -17.85
CA SER A 682 20.93 -67.68 -17.50
C SER A 682 20.30 -68.99 -17.96
N ILE A 683 21.13 -69.90 -18.48
CA ILE A 683 20.77 -71.30 -18.75
C ILE A 683 21.71 -72.20 -17.96
N THR A 684 21.14 -73.17 -17.24
CA THR A 684 21.86 -74.25 -16.56
C THR A 684 21.61 -75.59 -17.27
N ALA A 685 22.66 -76.39 -17.43
CA ALA A 685 22.59 -77.72 -18.01
C ALA A 685 21.85 -78.68 -17.07
N SER A 686 21.08 -79.60 -17.66
CA SER A 686 20.44 -80.71 -16.96
C SER A 686 21.43 -81.84 -16.63
#